data_AF-A0A932YX88-F1
#
_entry.id   AF-A0A932YX88-F1
#
_cell.length_a   1.000
_cell.length_b   1.000
_cell.length_c   1.000
_cell.angle_alpha   90.00
_cell.angle_beta   90.00
_cell.angle_gamma   90.00
#
_symmetry.space_group_name_H-M   'P 1'
#
loop_
_entity.id
_entity.type
_entity.pdbx_description
1 polymer ?
#
loop_
_entity_poly.entity_id
_entity_poly.type
_entity_poly.pdbx_seq_one_letter_code
_entity_poly.pdbx_strand_id
1 'polypeptide(L)'
;ETIEQVKREYKGKRKQIENDHAQAVQRLQAKAAETGEAKTKKAVSELSEERDRKCAELDEDFRLAEGELKELLPLAILSEQEYQERSLKYGHIFHAGIGAEAIRKLLARIDLAATMEAISAELVDAQGQKKEKLIRRLRLLRALHRNHIKPEWMVLTMIPVIPPDLRPMVALDGGRFATSDLNDLYRRVINRNNRLKRLIDLNAPEVIARNEKRMLQEAVDALIDNSARQSKTVMAATGQKRQLKSLADILKGKQGRFRQNLLGKRIDYSGRSVIVVGPDLQLGECGIPKRMALELMKPFVMSKLIAQGLAHNIRGANRVIESDRPEVWDILEEITKDAHVLLNRAPTLHRLGIQAFKPRLIEGKAIQIHPLVCTAYNADFDGDQMAVHLPITEHAKREAAELMLASRNLLKPATGSPIVTPNKDIAWGCYLMTVATPHAEDTPWKYFADPDDALLAYQLRRIDVREMIRVRFPNDAERSGWTPGMVETTVGRILFNRALPGALPYVNAKVTSTTLVDIVKSCLEQFGRDATAVLVDGIKQLGFRFATRTAYSWSMADLPDLPNKTAILDASQAQVDAIEGQYEDGLLTDDERHAQVLQVWTDAKDKIVKHSKEVLDRTGSIFSMIESGARGSWTQLTQMVGMKGLVTNPAGDIIELPVKGSFKEGLDVIEYFIS
;
A
#
# COMPACT_ATOMS: atom_id res chain seq x y z
N GLU A 1 -42.96 -39.34 31.05
CA GLU A 1 -43.97 -39.28 32.12
C GLU A 1 -45.28 -38.65 31.65
N THR A 2 -45.31 -37.38 31.22
CA THR A 2 -46.57 -36.73 30.81
C THR A 2 -47.25 -37.37 29.59
N ILE A 3 -46.48 -37.88 28.62
CA ILE A 3 -47.01 -38.67 27.49
C ILE A 3 -47.76 -39.93 27.99
N GLU A 4 -47.31 -40.55 29.08
CA GLU A 4 -48.00 -41.71 29.66
C GLU A 4 -49.26 -41.31 30.42
N GLN A 5 -49.25 -40.14 31.05
CA GLN A 5 -50.43 -39.57 31.71
C GLN A 5 -51.53 -39.23 30.71
N VAL A 6 -51.19 -38.57 29.60
CA VAL A 6 -52.12 -38.30 28.48
C VAL A 6 -52.65 -39.60 27.89
N LYS A 7 -51.81 -40.65 27.76
CA LYS A 7 -52.25 -41.99 27.36
C LYS A 7 -53.21 -42.65 28.35
N ARG A 8 -53.03 -42.45 29.66
CA ARG A 8 -53.95 -42.96 30.69
C ARG A 8 -55.27 -42.21 30.68
N GLU A 9 -55.24 -40.88 30.54
CA GLU A 9 -56.45 -40.05 30.44
C GLU A 9 -57.26 -40.36 29.18
N TYR A 10 -56.60 -40.55 28.03
CA TYR A 10 -57.23 -41.00 26.79
C TYR A 10 -57.92 -42.35 26.96
N LYS A 11 -57.24 -43.36 27.54
CA LYS A 11 -57.85 -44.66 27.84
C LYS A 11 -59.01 -44.56 28.83
N GLY A 12 -58.91 -43.68 29.82
CA GLY A 12 -59.96 -43.41 30.81
C GLY A 12 -61.21 -42.80 30.18
N LYS A 13 -61.05 -41.74 29.38
CA LYS A 13 -62.15 -41.07 28.67
C LYS A 13 -62.79 -41.95 27.61
N ARG A 14 -62.00 -42.73 26.88
CA ARG A 14 -62.52 -43.71 25.91
C ARG A 14 -63.37 -44.78 26.60
N LYS A 15 -62.91 -45.30 27.74
CA LYS A 15 -63.67 -46.26 28.56
C LYS A 15 -64.94 -45.63 29.15
N GLN A 16 -64.91 -44.35 29.49
CA GLN A 16 -66.09 -43.62 29.96
C GLN A 16 -67.13 -43.44 28.85
N ILE A 17 -66.72 -43.07 27.63
CA ILE A 17 -67.59 -42.97 26.46
C ILE A 17 -68.20 -44.35 26.12
N GLU A 18 -67.41 -45.42 26.20
CA GLU A 18 -67.88 -46.79 26.01
C GLU A 18 -68.88 -47.23 27.10
N ASN A 19 -68.63 -46.87 28.36
CA ASN A 19 -69.53 -47.15 29.48
C ASN A 19 -70.84 -46.35 29.42
N ASP A 20 -70.77 -45.06 29.07
CA ASP A 20 -71.95 -44.19 28.93
C ASP A 20 -72.82 -44.67 27.76
N HIS A 21 -72.18 -45.08 26.65
CA HIS A 21 -72.86 -45.74 25.54
C HIS A 21 -73.50 -47.06 25.99
N ALA A 22 -72.79 -47.92 26.73
CA ALA A 22 -73.33 -49.18 27.24
C ALA A 22 -74.54 -48.98 28.18
N GLN A 23 -74.48 -47.97 29.06
CA GLN A 23 -75.60 -47.61 29.93
C GLN A 23 -76.79 -47.03 29.15
N ALA A 24 -76.54 -46.20 28.13
CA ALA A 24 -77.59 -45.67 27.26
C ALA A 24 -78.27 -46.77 26.42
N VAL A 25 -77.48 -47.72 25.91
CA VAL A 25 -77.99 -48.90 25.17
C VAL A 25 -78.80 -49.82 26.10
N GLN A 26 -78.34 -50.08 27.32
CA GLN A 26 -79.12 -50.86 28.31
C GLN A 26 -80.45 -50.17 28.67
N ARG A 27 -80.45 -48.85 28.86
CA ARG A 27 -81.69 -48.08 29.13
C ARG A 27 -82.69 -48.14 27.96
N LEU A 28 -82.20 -48.18 26.72
CA LEU A 28 -83.04 -48.32 25.53
C LEU A 28 -83.51 -49.76 25.31
N GLN A 29 -82.69 -50.76 25.61
CA GLN A 29 -83.08 -52.17 25.58
C GLN A 29 -84.12 -52.51 26.66
N ALA A 30 -84.02 -51.92 27.86
CA ALA A 30 -85.04 -52.04 28.89
C ALA A 30 -86.39 -51.42 28.47
N LYS A 31 -86.37 -50.34 27.68
CA LYS A 31 -87.56 -49.72 27.07
C LYS A 31 -88.08 -50.47 25.82
N ALA A 32 -87.34 -51.44 25.29
CA ALA A 32 -87.76 -52.26 24.15
C ALA A 32 -88.92 -53.20 24.48
N ALA A 33 -89.17 -53.48 25.76
CA ALA A 33 -90.30 -54.30 26.20
C ALA A 33 -91.66 -53.60 25.99
N GLU A 34 -91.71 -52.27 25.85
CA GLU A 34 -92.94 -51.49 25.67
C GLU A 34 -93.08 -50.85 24.28
N THR A 35 -92.01 -50.76 23.48
CA THR A 35 -92.04 -50.16 22.14
C THR A 35 -91.28 -51.04 21.15
N GLY A 36 -91.98 -51.50 20.11
CA GLY A 36 -91.52 -52.57 19.20
C GLY A 36 -90.10 -52.42 18.64
N GLU A 37 -89.45 -53.57 18.43
CA GLU A 37 -88.01 -53.78 18.16
C GLU A 37 -87.40 -52.91 17.05
N ALA A 38 -88.19 -52.40 16.10
CA ALA A 38 -87.71 -51.59 14.98
C ALA A 38 -87.30 -50.16 15.37
N LYS A 39 -88.02 -49.52 16.31
CA LYS A 39 -87.70 -48.15 16.78
C LYS A 39 -86.47 -48.14 17.68
N THR A 40 -86.30 -49.18 18.48
CA THR A 40 -85.16 -49.37 19.38
C THR A 40 -83.88 -49.65 18.62
N LYS A 41 -83.92 -50.42 17.51
CA LYS A 41 -82.75 -50.60 16.62
C LYS A 41 -82.26 -49.29 15.99
N LYS A 42 -83.17 -48.40 15.59
CA LYS A 42 -82.80 -47.10 14.99
C LYS A 42 -82.17 -46.15 16.01
N ALA A 43 -82.73 -46.06 17.22
CA ALA A 43 -82.15 -45.27 18.31
C ALA A 43 -80.79 -45.79 18.79
N VAL A 44 -80.58 -47.11 18.80
CA VAL A 44 -79.27 -47.73 19.11
C VAL A 44 -78.24 -47.43 18.00
N SER A 45 -78.66 -47.37 16.74
CA SER A 45 -77.79 -46.96 15.62
C SER A 45 -77.34 -45.49 15.76
N GLU A 46 -78.26 -44.58 16.09
CA GLU A 46 -77.95 -43.15 16.27
C GLU A 46 -76.99 -42.91 17.45
N LEU A 47 -77.14 -43.64 18.56
CA LEU A 47 -76.20 -43.59 19.68
C LEU A 47 -74.83 -44.19 19.36
N SER A 48 -74.78 -45.23 18.52
CA SER A 48 -73.51 -45.78 18.05
C SER A 48 -72.78 -44.79 17.14
N GLU A 49 -73.51 -44.08 16.27
CA GLU A 49 -72.94 -43.00 15.45
C GLU A 49 -72.44 -41.83 16.31
N GLU A 50 -73.17 -41.46 17.37
CA GLU A 50 -72.76 -40.40 18.30
C GLU A 50 -71.52 -40.80 19.12
N ARG A 51 -71.44 -42.07 19.55
CA ARG A 51 -70.24 -42.66 20.16
C ARG A 51 -69.07 -42.60 19.18
N ASP A 52 -69.28 -43.02 17.94
CA ASP A 52 -68.21 -43.07 16.94
C ASP A 52 -67.68 -41.69 16.58
N ARG A 53 -68.54 -40.67 16.54
CA ARG A 53 -68.12 -39.26 16.43
C ARG A 53 -67.29 -38.80 17.63
N LYS A 54 -67.78 -39.04 18.85
CA LYS A 54 -67.06 -38.66 20.09
C LYS A 54 -65.73 -39.40 20.24
N CYS A 55 -65.65 -40.66 19.83
CA CYS A 55 -64.40 -41.43 19.80
C CYS A 55 -63.44 -40.91 18.71
N ALA A 56 -63.96 -40.53 17.53
CA ALA A 56 -63.13 -39.96 16.47
C ALA A 56 -62.56 -38.59 16.84
N GLU A 57 -63.35 -37.72 17.46
CA GLU A 57 -62.89 -36.42 17.99
C GLU A 57 -61.82 -36.62 19.08
N LEU A 58 -62.04 -37.56 20.01
CA LEU A 58 -61.05 -37.88 21.05
C LEU A 58 -59.74 -38.46 20.46
N ASP A 59 -59.84 -39.26 19.41
CA ASP A 59 -58.67 -39.81 18.70
C ASP A 59 -57.87 -38.72 17.98
N GLU A 60 -58.54 -37.73 17.41
CA GLU A 60 -57.91 -36.58 16.76
C GLU A 60 -57.22 -35.66 17.79
N ASP A 61 -57.91 -35.33 18.88
CA ASP A 61 -57.36 -34.56 20.00
C ASP A 61 -56.12 -35.24 20.61
N PHE A 62 -56.17 -36.57 20.78
CA PHE A 62 -55.03 -37.33 21.29
C PHE A 62 -53.84 -37.31 20.33
N ARG A 63 -54.07 -37.44 19.01
CA ARG A 63 -52.99 -37.35 18.02
C ARG A 63 -52.36 -35.96 18.00
N LEU A 64 -53.17 -34.91 18.07
CA LEU A 64 -52.70 -33.54 18.14
C LEU A 64 -51.86 -33.31 19.41
N ALA A 65 -52.37 -33.72 20.58
CA ALA A 65 -51.63 -33.60 21.84
C ALA A 65 -50.33 -34.42 21.84
N GLU A 66 -50.33 -35.64 21.31
CA GLU A 66 -49.13 -36.48 21.19
C GLU A 66 -48.13 -35.88 20.19
N GLY A 67 -48.60 -35.26 19.10
CA GLY A 67 -47.78 -34.52 18.14
C GLY A 67 -47.12 -33.30 18.78
N GLU A 68 -47.90 -32.43 19.44
CA GLU A 68 -47.42 -31.24 20.15
C GLU A 68 -46.36 -31.60 21.21
N LEU A 69 -46.56 -32.68 21.97
CA LEU A 69 -45.61 -33.17 22.97
C LEU A 69 -44.32 -33.72 22.36
N LYS A 70 -44.37 -34.36 21.19
CA LYS A 70 -43.18 -34.86 20.49
C LYS A 70 -42.35 -33.75 19.86
N GLU A 71 -42.99 -32.64 19.48
CA GLU A 71 -42.31 -31.47 18.92
C GLU A 71 -41.56 -30.63 19.97
N LEU A 72 -41.82 -30.84 21.27
CA LEU A 72 -41.12 -30.16 22.35
C LEU A 72 -39.70 -30.72 22.53
N LEU A 73 -38.80 -30.33 21.63
CA LEU A 73 -37.38 -30.67 21.67
C LEU A 73 -36.55 -29.55 22.32
N PRO A 74 -35.49 -29.89 23.06
CA PRO A 74 -34.49 -28.89 23.49
C PRO A 74 -33.93 -28.15 22.27
N LEU A 75 -33.77 -26.83 22.38
CA LEU A 75 -33.30 -25.92 21.31
C LEU A 75 -34.33 -25.66 20.19
N ALA A 76 -35.57 -26.14 20.30
CA ALA A 76 -36.64 -25.74 19.39
C ALA A 76 -36.94 -24.25 19.53
N ILE A 77 -37.10 -23.57 18.40
CA ILE A 77 -37.49 -22.16 18.33
C ILE A 77 -39.01 -22.13 18.22
N LEU A 78 -39.66 -21.42 19.13
CA LEU A 78 -41.11 -21.25 19.17
C LEU A 78 -41.46 -19.81 18.79
N SER A 79 -42.52 -19.64 18.00
CA SER A 79 -43.12 -18.31 17.80
C SER A 79 -43.80 -17.82 19.08
N GLU A 80 -44.10 -16.52 19.17
CA GLU A 80 -44.75 -15.96 20.37
C GLU A 80 -46.16 -16.54 20.59
N GLN A 81 -46.90 -16.78 19.51
CA GLN A 81 -48.22 -17.42 19.55
C GLN A 81 -48.11 -18.88 20.01
N GLU A 82 -47.21 -19.65 19.41
CA GLU A 82 -46.97 -21.06 19.78
C GLU A 82 -46.51 -21.18 21.24
N TYR A 83 -45.63 -20.28 21.69
CA TYR A 83 -45.18 -20.27 23.08
C TYR A 83 -46.34 -20.01 24.03
N GLN A 84 -47.22 -19.06 23.73
CA GLN A 84 -48.36 -18.73 24.59
C GLN A 84 -49.35 -19.90 24.67
N GLU A 85 -49.70 -20.52 23.53
CA GLU A 85 -50.56 -21.70 23.47
C GLU A 85 -49.96 -22.90 24.21
N ARG A 86 -48.68 -23.21 23.93
CA ARG A 86 -47.98 -24.34 24.58
C ARG A 86 -47.72 -24.07 26.05
N SER A 87 -47.49 -22.82 26.47
CA SER A 87 -47.33 -22.47 27.89
C SER A 87 -48.63 -22.61 28.68
N LEU A 88 -49.79 -22.33 28.05
CA LEU A 88 -51.10 -22.57 28.66
C LEU A 88 -51.36 -24.07 28.86
N LYS A 89 -51.02 -24.90 27.87
CA LYS A 89 -51.25 -26.36 27.91
C LYS A 89 -50.19 -27.13 28.74
N TYR A 90 -48.92 -26.76 28.62
CA TYR A 90 -47.77 -27.57 29.04
C TYR A 90 -46.70 -26.78 29.84
N GLY A 91 -47.06 -25.66 30.46
CA GLY A 91 -46.10 -24.75 31.11
C GLY A 91 -45.23 -25.36 32.22
N HIS A 92 -45.58 -26.53 32.76
CA HIS A 92 -44.78 -27.26 33.75
C HIS A 92 -43.71 -28.18 33.12
N ILE A 93 -43.80 -28.46 31.82
CA ILE A 93 -42.96 -29.46 31.14
C ILE A 93 -41.70 -28.83 30.54
N PHE A 94 -41.81 -27.61 30.03
CA PHE A 94 -40.73 -26.94 29.33
C PHE A 94 -40.49 -25.53 29.87
N HIS A 95 -39.23 -25.10 29.80
CA HIS A 95 -38.85 -23.73 30.12
C HIS A 95 -38.29 -23.09 28.85
N ALA A 96 -38.98 -22.08 28.33
CA ALA A 96 -38.46 -21.25 27.24
C ALA A 96 -38.01 -19.89 27.78
N GLY A 97 -36.92 -19.38 27.23
CA GLY A 97 -36.41 -18.05 27.54
C GLY A 97 -36.06 -17.32 26.25
N ILE A 98 -36.03 -15.99 26.30
CA ILE A 98 -35.75 -15.14 25.15
C ILE A 98 -34.47 -14.32 25.41
N GLY A 99 -33.72 -14.04 24.35
CA GLY A 99 -32.58 -13.12 24.37
C GLY A 99 -31.28 -13.71 24.91
N ALA A 100 -30.35 -12.84 25.27
CA ALA A 100 -28.98 -13.22 25.65
C ALA A 100 -28.92 -14.08 26.92
N GLU A 101 -29.87 -13.92 27.84
CA GLU A 101 -29.94 -14.73 29.07
C GLU A 101 -30.22 -16.20 28.78
N ALA A 102 -31.13 -16.49 27.84
CA ALA A 102 -31.43 -17.84 27.41
C ALA A 102 -30.20 -18.49 26.76
N ILE A 103 -29.50 -17.76 25.88
CA ILE A 103 -28.26 -18.22 25.25
C ILE A 103 -27.19 -18.53 26.30
N ARG A 104 -27.02 -17.67 27.31
CA ARG A 104 -26.06 -17.91 28.40
C ARG A 104 -26.40 -19.17 29.19
N LYS A 105 -27.67 -19.39 29.54
CA LYS A 105 -28.14 -20.60 30.25
C LYS A 105 -27.88 -21.86 29.43
N LEU A 106 -28.09 -21.80 28.11
CA LEU A 106 -27.80 -22.91 27.19
C LEU A 106 -26.30 -23.20 27.14
N LEU A 107 -25.46 -22.17 26.96
CA LEU A 107 -24.00 -22.31 26.90
C LEU A 107 -23.41 -22.87 28.21
N ALA A 108 -23.93 -22.44 29.36
CA ALA A 108 -23.48 -22.92 30.67
C ALA A 108 -23.81 -24.40 30.94
N ARG A 109 -24.80 -24.97 30.23
CA ARG A 109 -25.15 -26.40 30.33
C ARG A 109 -24.27 -27.30 29.46
N ILE A 110 -23.47 -26.73 28.56
CA ILE A 110 -22.65 -27.52 27.63
C ILE A 110 -21.43 -28.06 28.37
N ASP A 111 -21.36 -29.38 28.51
CA ASP A 111 -20.13 -30.07 28.89
C ASP A 111 -19.23 -30.22 27.65
N LEU A 112 -18.10 -29.50 27.67
CA LEU A 112 -17.13 -29.50 26.57
C LEU A 112 -16.52 -30.89 26.34
N ALA A 113 -16.24 -31.66 27.40
CA ALA A 113 -15.57 -32.95 27.27
C ALA A 113 -16.52 -33.97 26.63
N ALA A 114 -17.72 -34.14 27.19
CA ALA A 114 -18.73 -35.04 26.65
C ALA A 114 -19.13 -34.68 25.21
N THR A 115 -19.26 -33.39 24.91
CA THR A 115 -19.61 -32.92 23.55
C THR A 115 -18.48 -33.21 22.55
N MET A 116 -17.21 -33.11 22.97
CA MET A 116 -16.06 -33.43 22.11
C MET A 116 -15.99 -34.93 21.79
N GLU A 117 -16.29 -35.80 22.75
CA GLU A 117 -16.34 -37.26 22.53
C GLU A 117 -17.48 -37.63 21.58
N ALA A 118 -18.68 -37.09 21.80
CA ALA A 118 -19.84 -37.32 20.94
C ALA A 118 -19.57 -36.88 19.48
N ILE A 119 -18.99 -35.69 19.29
CA ILE A 119 -18.65 -35.20 17.95
C ILE A 119 -17.53 -36.03 17.31
N SER A 120 -16.57 -36.53 18.10
CA SER A 120 -15.48 -37.37 17.58
C SER A 120 -15.99 -38.73 17.11
N ALA A 121 -16.98 -39.31 17.80
CA ALA A 121 -17.68 -40.52 17.36
C ALA A 121 -18.47 -40.27 16.07
N GLU A 122 -19.26 -39.18 16.01
CA GLU A 122 -20.05 -38.82 14.83
C GLU A 122 -19.17 -38.51 13.59
N LEU A 123 -17.93 -38.07 13.82
CA LEU A 123 -16.96 -37.76 12.77
C LEU A 123 -16.50 -39.00 11.98
N VAL A 124 -16.55 -40.18 12.59
CA VAL A 124 -16.13 -41.45 11.95
C VAL A 124 -17.09 -41.81 10.81
N ASP A 125 -18.38 -41.65 11.05
CA ASP A 125 -19.45 -42.01 10.10
C ASP A 125 -19.82 -40.86 9.14
N ALA A 126 -19.42 -39.63 9.45
CA ALA A 126 -19.79 -38.46 8.66
C ALA A 126 -18.98 -38.35 7.34
N GLN A 127 -19.69 -38.16 6.22
CA GLN A 127 -19.09 -37.89 4.90
C GLN A 127 -19.43 -36.49 4.35
N GLY A 128 -18.60 -35.99 3.43
CA GLY A 128 -18.81 -34.73 2.71
C GLY A 128 -18.87 -33.47 3.60
N GLN A 129 -19.87 -32.61 3.35
CA GLN A 129 -20.05 -31.33 4.05
C GLN A 129 -20.31 -31.48 5.56
N LYS A 130 -20.95 -32.58 5.98
CA LYS A 130 -21.22 -32.84 7.40
C LYS A 130 -19.91 -33.02 8.17
N LYS A 131 -18.96 -33.76 7.59
CA LYS A 131 -17.62 -33.95 8.14
C LYS A 131 -16.89 -32.63 8.33
N GLU A 132 -16.91 -31.75 7.32
CA GLU A 132 -16.22 -30.45 7.41
C GLU A 132 -16.80 -29.56 8.53
N LYS A 133 -18.13 -29.51 8.67
CA LYS A 133 -18.80 -28.79 9.78
C LYS A 133 -18.40 -29.35 11.14
N LEU A 134 -18.38 -30.67 11.30
CA LEU A 134 -17.97 -31.34 12.53
C LEU A 134 -16.50 -31.08 12.86
N ILE A 135 -15.59 -31.10 11.87
CA ILE A 135 -14.17 -30.75 12.05
C ILE A 135 -14.03 -29.32 12.58
N ARG A 136 -14.71 -28.34 11.95
CA ARG A 136 -14.65 -26.93 12.39
C ARG A 136 -15.18 -26.77 13.81
N ARG A 137 -16.28 -27.43 14.15
CA ARG A 137 -16.87 -27.41 15.50
C ARG A 137 -15.94 -28.05 16.53
N LEU A 138 -15.37 -29.22 16.24
CA LEU A 138 -14.42 -29.91 17.10
C LEU A 138 -13.15 -29.08 17.33
N ARG A 139 -12.65 -28.40 16.29
CA ARG A 139 -11.51 -27.48 16.40
C ARG A 139 -11.80 -26.33 17.37
N LEU A 140 -12.99 -25.75 17.31
CA LEU A 140 -13.41 -24.69 18.23
C LEU A 140 -13.50 -25.21 19.67
N LEU A 141 -14.18 -26.34 19.90
CA LEU A 141 -14.34 -26.92 21.24
C LEU A 141 -13.00 -27.32 21.85
N ARG A 142 -12.10 -27.93 21.06
CA ARG A 142 -10.73 -28.24 21.50
C ARG A 142 -9.97 -26.97 21.90
N ALA A 143 -10.10 -25.89 21.15
CA ALA A 143 -9.44 -24.62 21.47
C ALA A 143 -9.98 -23.99 22.76
N LEU A 144 -11.29 -24.06 23.00
CA LEU A 144 -11.91 -23.60 24.25
C LEU A 144 -11.45 -24.44 25.44
N HIS A 145 -11.49 -25.76 25.30
CA HIS A 145 -11.08 -26.69 26.36
C HIS A 145 -9.59 -26.53 26.71
N ARG A 146 -8.71 -26.46 25.70
CA ARG A 146 -7.26 -26.30 25.89
C ARG A 146 -6.89 -25.00 26.60
N ASN A 147 -7.63 -23.92 26.38
CA ASN A 147 -7.39 -22.61 26.99
C ASN A 147 -8.23 -22.37 28.26
N HIS A 148 -8.97 -23.39 28.74
CA HIS A 148 -9.90 -23.29 29.87
C HIS A 148 -10.93 -22.14 29.73
N ILE A 149 -11.34 -21.82 28.50
CA ILE A 149 -12.32 -20.78 28.22
C ILE A 149 -13.71 -21.40 28.29
N LYS A 150 -14.54 -20.87 29.19
CA LYS A 150 -15.92 -21.31 29.30
C LYS A 150 -16.81 -20.64 28.24
N PRO A 151 -17.69 -21.37 27.53
CA PRO A 151 -18.50 -20.81 26.46
C PRO A 151 -19.40 -19.64 26.90
N GLU A 152 -19.91 -19.67 28.13
CA GLU A 152 -20.80 -18.63 28.67
C GLU A 152 -20.12 -17.26 28.83
N TRP A 153 -18.78 -17.18 28.81
CA TRP A 153 -18.05 -15.91 28.86
C TRP A 153 -18.23 -15.04 27.62
N MET A 154 -18.73 -15.61 26.51
CA MET A 154 -19.07 -14.85 25.31
C MET A 154 -20.28 -13.92 25.54
N VAL A 155 -21.11 -14.20 26.55
CA VAL A 155 -22.22 -13.34 26.95
C VAL A 155 -21.76 -12.41 28.07
N LEU A 156 -21.53 -11.15 27.72
CA LEU A 156 -20.99 -10.14 28.63
C LEU A 156 -21.99 -9.80 29.74
N THR A 157 -21.54 -9.92 30.99
CA THR A 157 -22.29 -9.51 32.19
C THR A 157 -21.79 -8.20 32.76
N MET A 158 -20.48 -7.94 32.61
CA MET A 158 -19.81 -6.70 32.99
C MET A 158 -19.00 -6.20 31.82
N ILE A 159 -19.08 -4.89 31.56
CA ILE A 159 -18.35 -4.22 30.47
C ILE A 159 -17.31 -3.30 31.11
N PRO A 160 -16.01 -3.49 30.82
CA PRO A 160 -14.98 -2.58 31.32
C PRO A 160 -15.08 -1.22 30.64
N VAL A 161 -14.77 -0.16 31.38
CA VAL A 161 -14.72 1.21 30.85
C VAL A 161 -13.26 1.63 30.68
N ILE A 162 -12.92 2.10 29.49
CA ILE A 162 -11.56 2.58 29.18
C ILE A 162 -11.19 3.82 30.03
N PRO A 163 -9.94 3.94 30.50
CA PRO A 163 -9.48 5.09 31.28
C PRO A 163 -9.81 6.45 30.63
N PRO A 164 -10.17 7.49 31.42
CA PRO A 164 -10.55 8.80 30.90
C PRO A 164 -9.53 9.44 29.95
N ASP A 165 -8.23 9.26 30.20
CA ASP A 165 -7.16 9.84 29.38
C ASP A 165 -7.13 9.29 27.94
N LEU A 166 -7.64 8.08 27.73
CA LEU A 166 -7.79 7.48 26.40
C LEU A 166 -9.09 7.89 25.69
N ARG A 167 -9.95 8.64 26.39
CA ARG A 167 -11.21 9.22 25.88
C ARG A 167 -11.36 10.67 26.34
N PRO A 168 -10.38 11.55 26.04
CA PRO A 168 -10.30 12.86 26.67
C PRO A 168 -11.48 13.75 26.29
N MET A 169 -11.79 14.67 27.20
CA MET A 169 -12.64 15.83 26.95
C MET A 169 -11.73 17.06 27.08
N VAL A 170 -11.42 17.69 25.96
CA VAL A 170 -10.48 18.82 25.90
C VAL A 170 -11.28 20.11 25.73
N ALA A 171 -11.04 21.07 26.60
CA ALA A 171 -11.58 22.41 26.44
C ALA A 171 -10.89 23.09 25.26
N LEU A 172 -11.69 23.66 24.36
CA LEU A 172 -11.22 24.50 23.26
C LEU A 172 -11.38 25.97 23.64
N ASP A 173 -10.60 26.82 23.00
CA ASP A 173 -10.73 28.27 23.13
C ASP A 173 -12.17 28.70 22.78
N GLY A 174 -12.77 29.53 23.64
CA GLY A 174 -14.18 29.93 23.52
C GLY A 174 -15.19 29.09 24.31
N GLY A 175 -14.74 28.31 25.30
CA GLY A 175 -15.62 27.60 26.25
C GLY A 175 -16.34 26.38 25.69
N ARG A 176 -15.96 25.93 24.48
CA ARG A 176 -16.47 24.70 23.87
C ARG A 176 -15.64 23.50 24.33
N PHE A 177 -16.23 22.30 24.29
CA PHE A 177 -15.53 21.05 24.63
C PHE A 177 -15.46 20.13 23.42
N ALA A 178 -14.28 19.62 23.11
CA ALA A 178 -14.08 18.51 22.20
C ALA A 178 -14.11 17.20 22.99
N THR A 179 -14.97 16.27 22.62
CA THR A 179 -15.10 14.96 23.28
C THR A 179 -14.77 13.84 22.33
N SER A 180 -14.18 12.77 22.85
CA SER A 180 -14.05 11.51 22.11
C SER A 180 -15.42 10.89 21.84
N ASP A 181 -15.64 10.36 20.62
CA ASP A 181 -16.85 9.63 20.21
C ASP A 181 -17.22 8.48 21.18
N LEU A 182 -16.21 7.86 21.81
CA LEU A 182 -16.41 6.80 22.80
C LEU A 182 -17.25 7.28 23.99
N ASN A 183 -17.10 8.54 24.42
CA ASN A 183 -17.84 9.07 25.55
C ASN A 183 -19.36 9.05 25.28
N ASP A 184 -19.76 9.33 24.04
CA ASP A 184 -21.17 9.26 23.64
C ASP A 184 -21.69 7.82 23.62
N LEU A 185 -20.88 6.87 23.16
CA LEU A 185 -21.22 5.44 23.15
C LEU A 185 -21.35 4.90 24.58
N TYR A 186 -20.39 5.19 25.47
CA TYR A 186 -20.47 4.82 26.89
C TYR A 186 -21.67 5.45 27.58
N ARG A 187 -21.92 6.75 27.37
CA ARG A 187 -23.08 7.46 27.92
C ARG A 187 -24.38 6.78 27.51
N ARG A 188 -24.48 6.35 26.24
CA ARG A 188 -25.66 5.65 25.72
C ARG A 188 -25.87 4.31 26.43
N VAL A 189 -24.82 3.50 26.60
CA VAL A 189 -24.88 2.23 27.33
C VAL A 189 -25.31 2.45 28.79
N ILE A 190 -24.69 3.40 29.49
CA ILE A 190 -24.99 3.70 30.90
C ILE A 190 -26.45 4.14 31.07
N ASN A 191 -26.93 5.04 30.21
CA ASN A 191 -28.31 5.52 30.28
C ASN A 191 -29.33 4.40 30.04
N ARG A 192 -29.06 3.51 29.07
CA ARG A 192 -29.93 2.35 28.78
C ARG A 192 -29.91 1.33 29.93
N ASN A 193 -28.74 1.07 30.51
CA ASN A 193 -28.61 0.16 31.65
C ASN A 193 -29.36 0.68 32.88
N ASN A 194 -29.20 1.97 33.20
CA ASN A 194 -29.91 2.61 34.32
C ASN A 194 -31.42 2.64 34.09
N ARG A 195 -31.88 2.86 32.85
CA ARG A 195 -33.29 2.81 32.50
C ARG A 195 -33.87 1.41 32.63
N LEU A 196 -33.17 0.38 32.15
CA LEU A 196 -33.58 -1.01 32.30
C LEU A 196 -33.68 -1.39 33.78
N LYS A 197 -32.71 -0.99 34.61
CA LYS A 197 -32.74 -1.22 36.06
C LYS A 197 -34.00 -0.62 36.69
N ARG A 198 -34.31 0.65 36.40
CA ARG A 198 -35.54 1.31 36.90
C ARG A 198 -36.82 0.62 36.43
N LEU A 199 -36.86 0.12 35.19
CA LEU A 199 -38.03 -0.61 34.68
C LEU A 199 -38.26 -1.94 35.40
N ILE A 200 -37.17 -2.62 35.79
CA ILE A 200 -37.24 -3.85 36.58
C ILE A 200 -37.72 -3.53 38.00
N ASP A 201 -37.17 -2.49 38.63
CA ASP A 201 -37.56 -2.06 39.99
C ASP A 201 -39.05 -1.65 40.06
N LEU A 202 -39.60 -1.11 38.97
CA LEU A 202 -41.01 -0.72 38.85
C LEU A 202 -41.94 -1.87 38.40
N ASN A 203 -41.43 -3.09 38.23
CA ASN A 203 -42.17 -4.23 37.67
C ASN A 203 -42.91 -3.87 36.36
N ALA A 204 -42.24 -3.13 35.47
CA ALA A 204 -42.83 -2.72 34.20
C ALA A 204 -43.23 -3.94 33.34
N PRO A 205 -44.27 -3.81 32.48
CA PRO A 205 -44.68 -4.88 31.58
C PRO A 205 -43.53 -5.46 30.75
N GLU A 206 -43.56 -6.77 30.53
CA GLU A 206 -42.46 -7.50 29.91
C GLU A 206 -42.10 -6.97 28.51
N VAL A 207 -43.08 -6.50 27.75
CA VAL A 207 -42.89 -5.88 26.43
C VAL A 207 -41.94 -4.67 26.48
N ILE A 208 -42.09 -3.82 27.50
CA ILE A 208 -41.26 -2.62 27.68
C ILE A 208 -39.85 -3.03 28.10
N ALA A 209 -39.73 -3.96 29.04
CA ALA A 209 -38.44 -4.49 29.48
C ALA A 209 -37.68 -5.19 28.34
N ARG A 210 -38.37 -5.95 27.48
CA ARG A 210 -37.80 -6.60 26.29
C ARG A 210 -37.26 -5.57 25.30
N ASN A 211 -38.01 -4.50 25.02
CA ASN A 211 -37.54 -3.45 24.13
C ASN A 211 -36.31 -2.74 24.71
N GLU A 212 -36.27 -2.44 26.01
CA GLU A 212 -35.10 -1.80 26.62
C GLU A 212 -33.87 -2.73 26.64
N LYS A 213 -34.06 -4.04 26.87
CA LYS A 213 -32.98 -5.06 26.70
C LYS A 213 -32.41 -5.06 25.27
N ARG A 214 -33.27 -4.97 24.25
CA ARG A 214 -32.84 -4.84 22.83
C ARG A 214 -32.03 -3.55 22.61
N MET A 215 -32.51 -2.42 23.12
CA MET A 215 -31.82 -1.13 22.97
C MET A 215 -30.47 -1.10 23.70
N LEU A 216 -30.37 -1.77 24.85
CA LEU A 216 -29.11 -1.93 25.57
C LEU A 216 -28.12 -2.76 24.75
N GLN A 217 -28.57 -3.88 24.14
CA GLN A 217 -27.73 -4.68 23.25
C GLN A 217 -27.20 -3.85 22.08
N GLU A 218 -28.07 -3.08 21.41
CA GLU A 218 -27.67 -2.19 20.31
C GLU A 218 -26.64 -1.14 20.74
N ALA A 219 -26.75 -0.60 21.95
CA ALA A 219 -25.78 0.35 22.48
C ALA A 219 -24.42 -0.30 22.77
N VAL A 220 -24.41 -1.53 23.29
CA VAL A 220 -23.18 -2.30 23.54
C VAL A 220 -22.52 -2.70 22.23
N ASP A 221 -23.29 -3.13 21.24
CA ASP A 221 -22.75 -3.46 19.93
C ASP A 221 -22.11 -2.24 19.28
N ALA A 222 -22.77 -1.08 19.33
CA ALA A 222 -22.22 0.17 18.81
C ALA A 222 -20.93 0.62 19.52
N LEU A 223 -20.81 0.34 20.83
CA LEU A 223 -19.60 0.62 21.60
C LEU A 223 -18.42 -0.26 21.15
N ILE A 224 -18.66 -1.56 20.96
CA ILE A 224 -17.62 -2.54 20.60
C ILE A 224 -17.26 -2.41 19.12
N ASP A 225 -18.24 -2.54 18.22
CA ASP A 225 -18.08 -2.44 16.77
C ASP A 225 -19.37 -1.88 16.14
N ASN A 226 -19.35 -0.57 15.86
CA ASN A 226 -20.48 0.15 15.26
C ASN A 226 -20.74 -0.28 13.81
N SER A 227 -19.77 -0.90 13.14
CA SER A 227 -19.87 -1.32 11.73
C SER A 227 -20.40 -2.74 11.55
N ALA A 228 -20.39 -3.57 12.60
CA ALA A 228 -20.72 -4.99 12.50
C ALA A 228 -22.20 -5.28 12.19
N ARG A 229 -23.13 -4.37 12.55
CA ARG A 229 -24.55 -4.50 12.18
C ARG A 229 -24.87 -3.68 10.93
N GLN A 230 -25.24 -4.37 9.85
CA GLN A 230 -25.64 -3.75 8.58
C GLN A 230 -26.89 -2.86 8.67
N SER A 231 -27.78 -3.07 9.66
CA SER A 231 -29.12 -2.48 9.59
C SER A 231 -29.22 -1.04 10.10
N LYS A 232 -28.42 -0.59 11.08
CA LYS A 232 -28.38 0.82 11.57
C LYS A 232 -27.06 1.16 12.27
N THR A 233 -26.18 1.91 11.61
CA THR A 233 -24.98 2.49 12.25
C THR A 233 -25.38 3.68 13.11
N VAL A 234 -24.77 3.79 14.29
CA VAL A 234 -25.01 4.92 15.17
C VAL A 234 -24.29 6.16 14.63
N MET A 235 -25.06 7.20 14.31
CA MET A 235 -24.57 8.51 13.91
C MET A 235 -24.45 9.46 15.10
N ALA A 236 -23.57 10.45 14.96
CA ALA A 236 -23.41 11.54 15.92
C ALA A 236 -24.71 12.36 16.05
N ALA A 237 -25.00 12.85 17.26
CA ALA A 237 -26.21 13.61 17.55
C ALA A 237 -26.09 15.11 17.18
N THR A 238 -24.88 15.62 16.91
CA THR A 238 -24.60 17.05 16.74
C THR A 238 -23.85 17.35 15.44
N GLY A 239 -24.39 18.30 14.67
CA GLY A 239 -23.70 19.03 13.59
C GLY A 239 -23.56 18.29 12.25
N GLN A 240 -22.98 17.09 12.25
CA GLN A 240 -22.75 16.31 11.02
C GLN A 240 -23.11 14.85 11.23
N LYS A 241 -23.79 14.23 10.23
CA LYS A 241 -24.15 12.80 10.20
C LYS A 241 -22.91 11.90 10.01
N ARG A 242 -21.93 12.03 10.90
CA ARG A 242 -20.73 11.19 10.95
C ARG A 242 -21.03 9.94 11.78
N GLN A 243 -20.55 8.79 11.32
CA GLN A 243 -20.55 7.58 12.15
C GLN A 243 -19.59 7.76 13.33
N LEU A 244 -20.05 7.37 14.52
CA LEU A 244 -19.21 7.40 15.72
C LEU A 244 -18.17 6.28 15.65
N LYS A 245 -16.91 6.59 15.99
CA LYS A 245 -15.83 5.60 16.07
C LYS A 245 -15.99 4.71 17.30
N SER A 246 -16.07 3.40 17.07
CA SER A 246 -16.14 2.37 18.12
C SER A 246 -14.76 1.95 18.64
N LEU A 247 -14.74 1.08 19.65
CA LEU A 247 -13.48 0.51 20.17
C LEU A 247 -12.71 -0.27 19.10
N ALA A 248 -13.40 -1.03 18.24
CA ALA A 248 -12.78 -1.76 17.15
C ALA A 248 -12.18 -0.82 16.09
N ASP A 249 -12.85 0.29 15.77
CA ASP A 249 -12.40 1.27 14.77
C ASP A 249 -11.11 1.99 15.18
N ILE A 250 -10.87 2.14 16.49
CA ILE A 250 -9.62 2.71 17.00
C ILE A 250 -8.43 1.80 16.71
N LEU A 251 -8.66 0.49 16.55
CA LEU A 251 -7.60 -0.48 16.27
C LEU A 251 -7.43 -0.72 14.77
N LYS A 252 -8.53 -0.75 14.01
CA LYS A 252 -8.56 -1.11 12.58
C LYS A 252 -8.31 0.10 11.66
N GLY A 253 -7.95 -0.19 10.41
CA GLY A 253 -7.81 0.82 9.36
C GLY A 253 -6.49 1.59 9.36
N LYS A 254 -6.33 2.51 8.39
CA LYS A 254 -5.10 3.32 8.22
C LYS A 254 -4.90 4.31 9.37
N GLN A 255 -5.99 4.85 9.91
CA GLN A 255 -5.98 5.73 11.09
C GLN A 255 -6.01 4.95 12.42
N GLY A 256 -6.02 3.62 12.35
CA GLY A 256 -6.03 2.77 13.54
C GLY A 256 -4.68 2.75 14.25
N ARG A 257 -4.71 2.43 15.54
CA ARG A 257 -3.56 2.46 16.45
C ARG A 257 -2.37 1.63 15.94
N PHE A 258 -2.62 0.46 15.35
CA PHE A 258 -1.55 -0.40 14.84
C PHE A 258 -0.78 0.24 13.68
N ARG A 259 -1.47 0.78 12.68
CA ARG A 259 -0.83 1.34 11.49
C ARG A 259 -0.27 2.74 11.73
N GLN A 260 -1.04 3.61 12.39
CA GLN A 260 -0.70 5.02 12.51
C GLN A 260 0.24 5.32 13.68
N ASN A 261 0.15 4.60 14.81
CA ASN A 261 0.84 4.97 16.04
C ASN A 261 1.88 3.94 16.51
N LEU A 262 1.73 2.67 16.14
CA LEU A 262 2.72 1.64 16.49
C LEU A 262 3.79 1.51 15.42
N LEU A 263 3.40 1.35 14.16
CA LEU A 263 4.34 1.25 13.03
C LEU A 263 4.86 2.62 12.58
N GLY A 264 3.95 3.59 12.43
CA GLY A 264 4.32 4.99 12.21
C GLY A 264 4.41 5.74 13.54
N LYS A 265 5.48 6.53 13.73
CA LYS A 265 5.58 7.46 14.86
C LYS A 265 6.21 8.76 14.38
N ARG A 266 5.84 9.85 15.03
CA ARG A 266 6.62 11.09 14.97
C ARG A 266 7.83 10.89 15.88
N ILE A 267 9.01 11.27 15.40
CA ILE A 267 10.29 11.00 16.05
C ILE A 267 10.97 12.34 16.27
N ASP A 268 11.53 12.54 17.46
CA ASP A 268 12.36 13.70 17.79
C ASP A 268 13.71 13.64 17.06
N TYR A 269 14.56 14.66 17.20
CA TYR A 269 15.87 14.74 16.54
C TYR A 269 15.77 14.55 15.02
N SER A 270 14.73 15.15 14.43
CA SER A 270 14.46 15.10 13.02
C SER A 270 14.17 16.49 12.44
N GLY A 271 14.52 16.67 11.18
CA GLY A 271 14.32 17.91 10.43
C GLY A 271 13.85 17.61 9.01
N ARG A 272 13.36 18.63 8.31
CA ARG A 272 13.04 18.53 6.89
C ARG A 272 13.39 19.84 6.19
N SER A 273 13.99 19.77 5.02
CA SER A 273 14.15 20.92 4.13
C SER A 273 14.18 20.50 2.67
N VAL A 274 14.11 21.49 1.79
CA VAL A 274 14.27 21.34 0.35
C VAL A 274 15.70 20.90 0.04
N ILE A 275 15.84 20.03 -0.95
CA ILE A 275 17.15 19.57 -1.42
C ILE A 275 17.65 20.41 -2.59
N VAL A 276 18.96 20.60 -2.64
CA VAL A 276 19.69 21.23 -3.73
C VAL A 276 20.89 20.36 -4.10
N VAL A 277 21.40 20.53 -5.32
CA VAL A 277 22.56 19.76 -5.79
C VAL A 277 23.84 20.25 -5.12
N GLY A 278 24.66 19.33 -4.61
CA GLY A 278 26.00 19.60 -4.11
C GLY A 278 27.05 18.87 -4.97
N PRO A 279 27.51 19.46 -6.09
CA PRO A 279 28.43 18.79 -7.01
C PRO A 279 29.83 18.56 -6.40
N ASP A 280 30.24 19.42 -5.46
CA ASP A 280 31.55 19.36 -4.79
C ASP A 280 31.60 18.35 -3.63
N LEU A 281 30.44 17.83 -3.22
CA LEU A 281 30.36 16.83 -2.15
C LEU A 281 30.93 15.49 -2.61
N GLN A 282 31.51 14.73 -1.70
CA GLN A 282 31.84 13.32 -1.94
C GLN A 282 30.59 12.44 -1.80
N LEU A 283 30.62 11.22 -2.34
CA LEU A 283 29.46 10.33 -2.33
C LEU A 283 28.90 10.02 -0.93
N GLY A 284 29.78 9.97 0.08
CA GLY A 284 29.42 9.73 1.48
C GLY A 284 29.02 10.99 2.27
N GLU A 285 29.03 12.16 1.65
CA GLU A 285 28.79 13.45 2.32
C GLU A 285 27.44 14.07 1.95
N CYS A 286 26.88 14.86 2.85
CA CYS A 286 25.74 15.72 2.59
C CYS A 286 25.96 17.10 3.20
N GLY A 287 25.43 18.16 2.58
CA GLY A 287 25.46 19.49 3.16
C GLY A 287 24.25 19.72 4.05
N ILE A 288 24.46 20.01 5.34
CA ILE A 288 23.40 20.35 6.28
C ILE A 288 23.48 21.83 6.66
N PRO A 289 22.37 22.58 6.59
CA PRO A 289 22.29 23.94 7.08
C PRO A 289 22.71 24.06 8.55
N LYS A 290 23.60 25.01 8.86
CA LYS A 290 24.08 25.26 10.23
C LYS A 290 22.97 25.37 11.28
N ARG A 291 21.90 26.12 10.99
CA ARG A 291 20.74 26.27 11.90
C ARG A 291 19.99 24.96 12.15
N MET A 292 19.86 24.13 11.11
CA MET A 292 19.22 22.82 11.25
C MET A 292 20.10 21.89 12.09
N ALA A 293 21.40 21.85 11.82
CA ALA A 293 22.36 21.05 12.59
C ALA A 293 22.37 21.46 14.07
N LEU A 294 22.34 22.76 14.36
CA LEU A 294 22.29 23.29 15.72
C LEU A 294 21.06 22.79 16.51
N GLU A 295 19.87 22.83 15.90
CA GLU A 295 18.66 22.33 16.57
C GLU A 295 18.68 20.80 16.73
N LEU A 296 19.15 20.06 15.73
CA LEU A 296 19.28 18.59 15.82
C LEU A 296 20.28 18.16 16.90
N MET A 297 21.38 18.91 17.05
CA MET A 297 22.48 18.56 17.96
C MET A 297 22.49 19.37 19.26
N LYS A 298 21.42 20.13 19.54
CA LYS A 298 21.34 21.07 20.66
C LYS A 298 21.78 20.48 22.01
N PRO A 299 21.37 19.25 22.41
CA PRO A 299 21.82 18.68 23.67
C PRO A 299 23.32 18.36 23.73
N PHE A 300 23.91 17.97 22.60
CA PHE A 300 25.35 17.69 22.51
C PHE A 300 26.18 18.97 22.60
N VAL A 301 25.71 20.04 21.94
CA VAL A 301 26.32 21.37 22.02
C VAL A 301 26.25 21.91 23.45
N MET A 302 25.08 21.81 24.11
CA MET A 302 24.94 22.22 25.51
C MET A 302 25.89 21.46 26.45
N SER A 303 26.05 20.15 26.25
CA SER A 303 26.97 19.33 27.05
C SER A 303 28.42 19.80 26.92
N LYS A 304 28.87 20.07 25.68
CA LYS A 304 30.23 20.58 25.43
C LYS A 304 30.46 21.99 25.98
N LEU A 305 29.49 22.89 25.85
CA LEU A 305 29.57 24.25 26.41
C LEU A 305 29.79 24.23 27.94
N ILE A 306 29.13 23.30 28.63
CA ILE A 306 29.30 23.12 30.07
C ILE A 306 30.66 22.50 30.39
N ALA A 307 31.07 21.48 29.64
CA ALA A 307 32.36 20.81 29.83
C ALA A 307 33.56 21.75 29.64
N GLN A 308 33.47 22.70 28.71
CA GLN A 308 34.50 23.72 28.46
C GLN A 308 34.42 24.93 29.41
N GLY A 309 33.44 24.97 30.32
CA GLY A 309 33.27 26.07 31.27
C GLY A 309 32.69 27.36 30.67
N LEU A 310 32.23 27.34 29.41
CA LEU A 310 31.59 28.48 28.74
C LEU A 310 30.17 28.74 29.28
N ALA A 311 29.55 27.73 29.88
CA ALA A 311 28.28 27.85 30.58
C ALA A 311 28.29 27.06 31.90
N HIS A 312 27.73 27.65 32.97
CA HIS A 312 27.69 26.98 34.28
C HIS A 312 26.49 26.05 34.47
N ASN A 313 25.41 26.22 33.70
CA ASN A 313 24.19 25.42 33.82
C ASN A 313 23.46 25.28 32.47
N ILE A 314 22.51 24.35 32.38
CA ILE A 314 21.75 24.05 31.15
C ILE A 314 20.99 25.28 30.65
N ARG A 315 20.40 26.08 31.55
CA ARG A 315 19.68 27.32 31.18
C ARG A 315 20.63 28.37 30.57
N GLY A 316 21.84 28.48 31.12
CA GLY A 316 22.90 29.35 30.64
C GLY A 316 23.42 28.90 29.29
N ALA A 317 23.61 27.59 29.10
CA ALA A 317 23.98 27.02 27.80
C ALA A 317 22.91 27.30 26.73
N ASN A 318 21.63 27.14 27.06
CA ASN A 318 20.53 27.52 26.16
C ASN A 318 20.57 29.01 25.78
N ARG A 319 20.80 29.91 26.76
CA ARG A 319 20.91 31.35 26.50
C ARG A 319 22.11 31.67 25.61
N VAL A 320 23.24 30.99 25.79
CA VAL A 320 24.44 31.14 24.94
C VAL A 320 24.14 30.71 23.50
N ILE A 321 23.42 29.59 23.32
CA ILE A 321 22.98 29.10 22.00
C ILE A 321 22.01 30.09 21.35
N GLU A 322 21.02 30.60 22.09
CA GLU A 322 20.05 31.59 21.58
C GLU A 322 20.69 32.95 21.24
N SER A 323 21.85 33.25 21.81
CA SER A 323 22.60 34.48 21.53
C SER A 323 23.53 34.36 20.31
N ASP A 324 23.51 33.23 19.58
CA ASP A 324 24.31 32.96 18.37
C ASP A 324 25.81 33.26 18.53
N ARG A 325 26.38 32.96 19.71
CA ARG A 325 27.79 33.21 19.99
C ARG A 325 28.74 32.41 19.06
N PRO A 326 29.88 32.99 18.62
CA PRO A 326 30.84 32.32 17.73
C PRO A 326 31.27 30.92 18.20
N GLU A 327 31.52 30.78 19.50
CA GLU A 327 32.01 29.54 20.12
C GLU A 327 31.04 28.36 19.93
N VAL A 328 29.75 28.65 19.76
CA VAL A 328 28.72 27.63 19.50
C VAL A 328 28.94 26.97 18.14
N TRP A 329 29.37 27.74 17.14
CA TRP A 329 29.61 27.23 15.78
C TRP A 329 30.87 26.37 15.72
N ASP A 330 31.93 26.75 16.45
CA ASP A 330 33.16 25.97 16.54
C ASP A 330 32.89 24.60 17.19
N ILE A 331 32.13 24.59 18.30
CA ILE A 331 31.72 23.36 18.98
C ILE A 331 30.82 22.51 18.06
N LEU A 332 29.89 23.13 17.33
CA LEU A 332 29.03 22.43 16.40
C LEU A 332 29.85 21.75 15.30
N GLU A 333 30.85 22.43 14.73
CA GLU A 333 31.73 21.86 13.70
C GLU A 333 32.52 20.67 14.24
N GLU A 334 33.03 20.75 15.47
CA GLU A 334 33.74 19.65 16.13
C GLU A 334 32.83 18.41 16.32
N ILE A 335 31.59 18.61 16.79
CA ILE A 335 30.62 17.52 16.98
C ILE A 335 30.21 16.90 15.63
N THR A 336 30.11 17.72 14.59
CA THR A 336 29.61 17.30 13.28
C THR A 336 30.57 16.36 12.56
N LYS A 337 31.89 16.48 12.78
CA LYS A 337 32.93 15.67 12.11
C LYS A 337 32.76 14.16 12.34
N ASP A 338 32.37 13.76 13.55
CA ASP A 338 32.19 12.35 13.92
C ASP A 338 30.73 11.88 13.74
N ALA A 339 29.82 12.79 13.43
CA ALA A 339 28.41 12.49 13.30
C ALA A 339 28.08 11.85 11.95
N HIS A 340 27.03 11.04 11.93
CA HIS A 340 26.38 10.56 10.72
C HIS A 340 24.91 10.95 10.81
N VAL A 341 24.31 11.31 9.68
CA VAL A 341 22.88 11.64 9.58
C VAL A 341 22.20 10.74 8.58
N LEU A 342 20.92 10.42 8.81
CA LEU A 342 20.11 9.67 7.87
C LEU A 342 19.27 10.63 7.05
N LEU A 343 19.39 10.56 5.72
CA LEU A 343 18.49 11.25 4.80
C LEU A 343 17.41 10.28 4.32
N ASN A 344 16.17 10.77 4.24
CA ASN A 344 15.03 10.00 3.76
C ASN A 344 14.15 10.85 2.85
N ARG A 345 13.72 10.27 1.73
CA ARG A 345 12.71 10.85 0.83
C ARG A 345 11.46 9.98 0.81
N ALA A 346 10.30 10.61 0.98
CA ALA A 346 9.01 9.95 0.82
C ALA A 346 8.55 10.05 -0.64
N PRO A 347 7.97 8.99 -1.24
CA PRO A 347 7.71 7.67 -0.66
C PRO A 347 8.95 6.76 -0.64
N THR A 348 9.19 6.06 0.48
CA THR A 348 10.29 5.11 0.63
C THR A 348 9.90 3.73 0.08
N LEU A 349 10.26 3.45 -1.18
CA LEU A 349 9.89 2.19 -1.85
C LEU A 349 10.83 1.01 -1.52
N HIS A 350 12.09 1.31 -1.23
CA HIS A 350 13.12 0.32 -0.95
C HIS A 350 14.14 0.87 0.04
N ARG A 351 15.00 0.01 0.60
CA ARG A 351 15.97 0.39 1.64
C ARG A 351 16.90 1.56 1.26
N LEU A 352 17.26 1.71 -0.02
CA LEU A 352 18.12 2.81 -0.47
C LEU A 352 17.43 4.19 -0.45
N GLY A 353 16.13 4.25 -0.13
CA GLY A 353 15.44 5.51 0.14
C GLY A 353 15.75 6.07 1.53
N ILE A 354 16.57 5.37 2.33
CA ILE A 354 17.19 5.89 3.55
C ILE A 354 18.67 5.52 3.53
N GLN A 355 19.55 6.52 3.52
CA GLN A 355 21.00 6.30 3.57
C GLN A 355 21.63 7.25 4.59
N ALA A 356 22.77 6.81 5.13
CA ALA A 356 23.59 7.62 6.00
C ALA A 356 24.60 8.44 5.20
N PHE A 357 24.86 9.65 5.69
CA PHE A 357 25.86 10.57 5.17
C PHE A 357 26.63 11.23 6.30
N LYS A 358 27.85 11.66 6.00
CA LYS A 358 28.62 12.55 6.84
C LYS A 358 28.16 13.99 6.58
N PRO A 359 27.65 14.70 7.59
CA PRO A 359 27.22 16.08 7.44
C PRO A 359 28.41 17.01 7.28
N ARG A 360 28.36 17.86 6.26
CA ARG A 360 29.21 19.04 6.08
C ARG A 360 28.35 20.27 6.36
N LEU A 361 28.78 21.13 7.28
CA LEU A 361 28.04 22.34 7.60
C LEU A 361 28.09 23.30 6.42
N ILE A 362 26.91 23.75 5.98
CA ILE A 362 26.76 24.73 4.91
C ILE A 362 25.94 25.92 5.37
N GLU A 363 26.17 27.05 4.71
CA GLU A 363 25.31 28.23 4.84
C GLU A 363 23.99 28.04 4.09
N GLY A 364 22.98 28.81 4.48
CA GLY A 364 21.64 28.77 3.88
C GLY A 364 20.66 27.86 4.63
N LYS A 365 19.63 27.38 3.93
CA LYS A 365 18.51 26.61 4.51
C LYS A 365 18.20 25.29 3.81
N ALA A 366 18.78 25.06 2.63
CA ALA A 366 18.54 23.86 1.83
C ALA A 366 19.59 22.78 2.12
N ILE A 367 19.21 21.51 2.01
CA ILE A 367 20.11 20.37 2.18
C ILE A 367 20.82 20.13 0.85
N GLN A 368 22.15 20.06 0.84
CA GLN A 368 22.87 19.65 -0.36
C GLN A 368 23.02 18.12 -0.37
N ILE A 369 22.67 17.51 -1.49
CA ILE A 369 22.87 16.08 -1.70
C ILE A 369 23.77 15.80 -2.89
N HIS A 370 24.43 14.66 -2.83
CA HIS A 370 25.26 14.18 -3.91
C HIS A 370 24.41 13.80 -5.15
N PRO A 371 24.74 14.27 -6.37
CA PRO A 371 23.88 14.07 -7.55
C PRO A 371 23.66 12.59 -7.93
N LEU A 372 24.62 11.72 -7.60
CA LEU A 372 24.53 10.29 -7.95
C LEU A 372 23.68 9.46 -6.99
N VAL A 373 23.29 9.98 -5.82
CA VAL A 373 22.34 9.29 -4.94
C VAL A 373 20.88 9.58 -5.33
N CYS A 374 20.64 10.59 -6.19
CA CYS A 374 19.30 10.97 -6.62
C CYS A 374 18.54 9.83 -7.30
N THR A 375 19.24 8.94 -8.03
CA THR A 375 18.64 7.74 -8.65
C THR A 375 18.09 6.78 -7.61
N ALA A 376 18.78 6.63 -6.47
CA ALA A 376 18.33 5.79 -5.37
C ALA A 376 17.12 6.42 -4.65
N TYR A 377 17.13 7.72 -4.40
CA TYR A 377 15.99 8.40 -3.77
C TYR A 377 14.81 8.65 -4.72
N ASN A 378 15.02 8.43 -6.02
CA ASN A 378 14.14 8.91 -7.10
C ASN A 378 13.84 10.41 -6.94
N ALA A 379 14.87 11.19 -6.58
CA ALA A 379 14.76 12.60 -6.23
C ALA A 379 15.19 13.51 -7.38
N ASP A 380 14.53 14.65 -7.50
CA ASP A 380 14.88 15.77 -8.36
C ASP A 380 15.04 17.06 -7.54
N PHE A 381 15.29 18.17 -8.23
CA PHE A 381 15.64 19.45 -7.62
C PHE A 381 14.64 20.56 -7.97
N ASP A 382 13.36 20.21 -8.15
CA ASP A 382 12.28 21.14 -8.51
C ASP A 382 11.43 21.61 -7.31
N GLY A 383 11.83 21.24 -6.08
CA GLY A 383 11.10 21.56 -4.84
C GLY A 383 10.98 20.38 -3.87
N ASP A 384 11.48 19.22 -4.27
CA ASP A 384 11.60 18.03 -3.44
C ASP A 384 12.21 18.30 -2.05
N GLN A 385 11.71 17.58 -1.05
CA GLN A 385 12.13 17.72 0.34
C GLN A 385 12.61 16.39 0.90
N MET A 386 13.66 16.43 1.70
CA MET A 386 14.16 15.26 2.44
C MET A 386 14.07 15.49 3.94
N ALA A 387 13.73 14.42 4.66
CA ALA A 387 13.81 14.35 6.10
C ALA A 387 15.24 13.96 6.52
N VAL A 388 15.70 14.56 7.60
CA VAL A 388 16.99 14.26 8.25
C VAL A 388 16.69 13.66 9.61
N HIS A 389 17.38 12.58 9.98
CA HIS A 389 17.29 11.97 11.31
C HIS A 389 18.69 11.80 11.89
N LEU A 390 18.85 12.12 13.19
CA LEU A 390 20.13 11.98 13.89
C LEU A 390 20.17 10.67 14.73
N PRO A 391 21.04 9.71 14.41
CA PRO A 391 21.30 8.55 15.26
C PRO A 391 22.00 8.96 16.56
N ILE A 392 21.45 8.56 17.71
CA ILE A 392 21.90 8.98 19.04
C ILE A 392 22.76 7.91 19.71
N THR A 393 22.28 6.67 19.78
CA THR A 393 22.97 5.58 20.47
C THR A 393 24.22 5.15 19.70
N GLU A 394 25.21 4.62 20.41
CA GLU A 394 26.45 4.16 19.79
C GLU A 394 26.22 3.05 18.76
N HIS A 395 25.31 2.12 19.06
CA HIS A 395 24.89 1.10 18.10
C HIS A 395 24.26 1.69 16.83
N ALA A 396 23.38 2.69 16.96
CA ALA A 396 22.76 3.34 15.81
C ALA A 396 23.76 4.14 14.98
N LYS A 397 24.72 4.81 15.63
CA LYS A 397 25.82 5.50 14.94
C LYS A 397 26.69 4.51 14.16
N ARG A 398 26.99 3.35 14.77
CA ARG A 398 27.74 2.27 14.13
C ARG A 398 26.98 1.67 12.94
N GLU A 399 25.68 1.39 13.07
CA GLU A 399 24.86 0.93 11.95
C GLU A 399 24.82 1.95 10.80
N ALA A 400 24.70 3.24 11.13
CA ALA A 400 24.72 4.30 10.13
C ALA A 400 26.04 4.32 9.35
N ALA A 401 27.17 4.29 10.06
CA ALA A 401 28.51 4.31 9.47
C ALA A 401 28.84 3.02 8.69
N GLU A 402 28.43 1.86 9.21
CA GLU A 402 28.85 0.56 8.66
C GLU A 402 27.89 0.00 7.61
N LEU A 403 26.58 0.14 7.81
CA LEU A 403 25.56 -0.52 6.98
C LEU A 403 24.85 0.45 6.05
N MET A 404 24.55 1.67 6.52
CA MET A 404 23.67 2.60 5.80
C MET A 404 24.41 3.66 4.98
N LEU A 405 25.73 3.80 5.15
CA LEU A 405 26.53 4.81 4.45
C LEU A 405 26.37 4.71 2.93
N ALA A 406 26.15 5.85 2.26
CA ALA A 406 25.90 5.90 0.82
C ALA A 406 27.03 5.27 -0.01
N SER A 407 28.30 5.47 0.38
CA SER A 407 29.47 4.87 -0.28
C SER A 407 29.51 3.35 -0.20
N ARG A 408 28.81 2.72 0.76
CA ARG A 408 28.72 1.26 0.88
C ARG A 408 27.53 0.67 0.14
N ASN A 409 26.52 1.49 -0.18
CA ASN A 409 25.26 1.08 -0.76
C ASN A 409 25.19 1.37 -2.27
N LEU A 410 26.17 0.86 -3.01
CA LEU A 410 26.35 1.12 -4.45
C LEU A 410 25.55 0.19 -5.37
N LEU A 411 24.93 -0.86 -4.83
CA LEU A 411 24.22 -1.89 -5.58
C LEU A 411 22.73 -1.89 -5.29
N LYS A 412 21.92 -2.16 -6.32
CA LYS A 412 20.50 -2.48 -6.17
C LYS A 412 20.35 -3.82 -5.44
N PRO A 413 19.59 -3.88 -4.33
CA PRO A 413 19.40 -5.14 -3.61
C PRO A 413 18.66 -6.22 -4.41
N ALA A 414 17.82 -5.82 -5.37
CA ALA A 414 16.99 -6.73 -6.15
C ALA A 414 17.76 -7.46 -7.27
N THR A 415 18.67 -6.77 -7.95
CA THR A 415 19.34 -7.26 -9.17
C THR A 415 20.85 -7.37 -9.03
N GLY A 416 21.45 -6.77 -8.00
CA GLY A 416 22.90 -6.68 -7.86
C GLY A 416 23.58 -5.74 -8.86
N SER A 417 22.81 -4.99 -9.66
CA SER A 417 23.37 -4.00 -10.59
C SER A 417 23.71 -2.68 -9.87
N PRO A 418 24.69 -1.89 -10.36
CA PRO A 418 25.02 -0.60 -9.76
C PRO A 418 23.85 0.39 -9.81
N ILE A 419 23.58 1.08 -8.68
CA ILE A 419 22.56 2.16 -8.61
C ILE A 419 23.18 3.55 -8.82
N VAL A 420 24.44 3.72 -8.37
CA VAL A 420 25.18 4.98 -8.41
C VAL A 420 25.92 5.08 -9.75
N THR A 421 25.16 5.06 -10.84
CA THR A 421 25.73 5.21 -12.19
C THR A 421 25.67 6.67 -12.62
N PRO A 422 26.77 7.23 -13.17
CA PRO A 422 26.75 8.57 -13.75
C PRO A 422 25.74 8.67 -14.89
N ASN A 423 24.79 9.59 -14.76
CA ASN A 423 23.69 9.79 -15.71
C ASN A 423 23.58 11.27 -16.11
N LYS A 424 22.75 11.57 -17.12
CA LYS A 424 22.49 12.94 -17.60
C LYS A 424 23.78 13.68 -17.94
N ASP A 425 23.98 14.88 -17.40
CA ASP A 425 25.08 15.79 -17.74
C ASP A 425 26.46 15.17 -17.52
N ILE A 426 26.61 14.30 -16.53
CA ILE A 426 27.89 13.62 -16.27
C ILE A 426 28.21 12.66 -17.42
N ALA A 427 27.23 11.84 -17.83
CA ALA A 427 27.39 10.93 -18.96
C ALA A 427 27.62 11.70 -20.26
N TRP A 428 26.93 12.82 -20.45
CA TRP A 428 27.09 13.68 -21.62
C TRP A 428 28.49 14.28 -21.69
N GLY A 429 29.02 14.82 -20.59
CA GLY A 429 30.38 15.36 -20.54
C GLY A 429 31.45 14.31 -20.81
N CYS A 430 31.29 13.09 -20.27
CA CYS A 430 32.18 11.96 -20.57
C CYS A 430 32.12 11.56 -22.04
N TYR A 431 30.92 11.50 -22.63
CA TYR A 431 30.73 11.23 -24.05
C TYR A 431 31.44 12.27 -24.91
N LEU A 432 31.15 13.55 -24.68
CA LEU A 432 31.72 14.65 -25.46
C LEU A 432 33.25 14.73 -25.40
N MET A 433 33.84 14.35 -24.26
CA MET A 433 35.29 14.25 -24.11
C MET A 433 35.89 13.07 -24.90
N THR A 434 35.16 11.96 -25.04
CA THR A 434 35.70 10.68 -25.58
C THR A 434 35.36 10.41 -27.04
N VAL A 435 34.41 11.18 -27.61
CA VAL A 435 34.14 11.22 -29.05
C VAL A 435 35.37 11.74 -29.78
N ALA A 436 35.81 10.99 -30.79
CA ALA A 436 36.89 11.40 -31.66
C ALA A 436 36.34 12.12 -32.88
N THR A 437 36.97 13.22 -33.27
CA THR A 437 36.78 13.80 -34.59
C THR A 437 37.49 12.89 -35.59
N PRO A 438 36.83 12.44 -36.67
CA PRO A 438 37.48 11.64 -37.71
C PRO A 438 38.75 12.34 -38.21
N HIS A 439 39.84 11.58 -38.30
CA HIS A 439 41.08 12.10 -38.85
C HIS A 439 40.92 12.29 -40.36
N ALA A 440 41.23 13.48 -40.87
CA ALA A 440 41.22 13.73 -42.31
C ALA A 440 42.46 13.09 -42.95
N GLU A 441 42.29 12.40 -44.08
CA GLU A 441 43.38 11.69 -44.78
C GLU A 441 44.54 12.63 -45.16
N ASP A 442 44.24 13.92 -45.39
CA ASP A 442 45.20 14.94 -45.81
C ASP A 442 46.00 15.59 -44.66
N THR A 443 45.67 15.28 -43.40
CA THR A 443 46.36 15.87 -42.23
C THR A 443 47.47 14.96 -41.70
N PRO A 444 48.68 15.46 -41.42
CA PRO A 444 49.74 14.65 -40.84
C PRO A 444 49.40 14.26 -39.40
N TRP A 445 49.68 13.01 -39.04
CA TRP A 445 49.55 12.51 -37.68
C TRP A 445 50.47 13.28 -36.72
N LYS A 446 49.92 13.70 -35.58
CA LYS A 446 50.70 14.20 -34.45
C LYS A 446 51.11 13.03 -33.57
N TYR A 447 52.42 12.90 -33.36
CA TYR A 447 53.04 11.83 -32.57
C TYR A 447 53.54 12.39 -31.24
N PHE A 448 53.26 11.67 -30.14
CA PHE A 448 53.71 12.04 -28.80
C PHE A 448 54.47 10.87 -28.16
N ALA A 449 55.54 11.23 -27.43
CA ALA A 449 56.43 10.25 -26.80
C ALA A 449 55.81 9.60 -25.55
N ASP A 450 54.92 10.32 -24.85
CA ASP A 450 54.21 9.82 -23.70
C ASP A 450 52.83 10.52 -23.54
N PRO A 451 51.94 10.03 -22.66
CA PRO A 451 50.64 10.65 -22.42
C PRO A 451 50.70 12.02 -21.73
N ASP A 452 51.82 12.36 -21.07
CA ASP A 452 51.99 13.65 -20.38
C ASP A 452 52.37 14.77 -21.36
N ASP A 453 53.14 14.45 -22.39
CA ASP A 453 53.51 15.31 -23.52
C ASP A 453 52.28 15.64 -24.37
N ALA A 454 51.42 14.65 -24.64
CA ALA A 454 50.11 14.89 -25.24
C ALA A 454 49.24 15.83 -24.38
N LEU A 455 49.24 15.64 -23.06
CA LEU A 455 48.49 16.50 -22.14
C LEU A 455 49.05 17.94 -22.12
N LEU A 456 50.38 18.08 -22.14
CA LEU A 456 51.06 19.37 -22.21
C LEU A 456 50.70 20.09 -23.51
N ALA A 457 50.72 19.40 -24.65
CA ALA A 457 50.31 19.95 -25.94
C ALA A 457 48.86 20.45 -25.93
N TYR A 458 47.95 19.73 -25.25
CA TYR A 458 46.57 20.18 -25.05
C TYR A 458 46.49 21.43 -24.16
N GLN A 459 47.25 21.47 -23.05
CA GLN A 459 47.30 22.63 -22.15
C GLN A 459 47.85 23.87 -22.87
N LEU A 460 48.82 23.69 -23.76
CA LEU A 460 49.37 24.72 -24.64
C LEU A 460 48.46 25.03 -25.86
N ARG A 461 47.28 24.41 -25.94
CA ARG A 461 46.27 24.59 -27.01
C ARG A 461 46.79 24.27 -28.42
N ARG A 462 47.71 23.31 -28.55
CA ARG A 462 48.27 22.84 -29.83
C ARG A 462 47.46 21.70 -30.46
N ILE A 463 46.64 21.02 -29.66
CA ILE A 463 45.75 19.93 -30.07
C ILE A 463 44.39 20.11 -29.42
N ASP A 464 43.33 19.70 -30.11
CA ASP A 464 41.98 19.64 -29.52
C ASP A 464 41.77 18.34 -28.72
N VAL A 465 40.84 18.35 -27.77
CA VAL A 465 40.53 17.21 -26.88
C VAL A 465 40.09 15.97 -27.68
N ARG A 466 39.40 16.22 -28.80
CA ARG A 466 38.76 15.21 -29.66
C ARG A 466 39.62 14.84 -30.87
N GLU A 467 40.74 15.51 -31.07
CA GLU A 467 41.64 15.25 -32.20
C GLU A 467 42.31 13.88 -32.05
N MET A 468 42.35 13.11 -33.13
CA MET A 468 43.03 11.82 -33.16
C MET A 468 44.54 12.01 -33.19
N ILE A 469 45.23 11.35 -32.25
CA ILE A 469 46.68 11.42 -32.05
C ILE A 469 47.27 10.02 -31.88
N ARG A 470 48.57 9.88 -32.16
CA ARG A 470 49.33 8.66 -31.90
C ARG A 470 50.26 8.87 -30.71
N VAL A 471 49.98 8.18 -29.62
CA VAL A 471 50.74 8.30 -28.36
C VAL A 471 51.38 6.98 -28.01
N ARG A 472 52.64 7.00 -27.58
CA ARG A 472 53.29 5.82 -27.02
C ARG A 472 52.90 5.68 -25.55
N PHE A 473 52.33 4.53 -25.18
CA PHE A 473 52.15 4.20 -23.77
C PHE A 473 53.41 3.52 -23.21
N PRO A 474 53.90 3.95 -22.02
CA PRO A 474 55.07 3.36 -21.39
C PRO A 474 54.79 1.91 -20.96
N ASN A 475 55.86 1.11 -20.89
CA ASN A 475 55.85 -0.24 -20.32
C ASN A 475 55.81 -0.15 -18.78
N ASP A 476 54.76 0.44 -18.22
CA ASP A 476 54.64 0.59 -16.77
C ASP A 476 53.97 -0.63 -16.12
N ALA A 477 54.67 -1.24 -15.16
CA ALA A 477 54.14 -2.34 -14.35
C ALA A 477 53.00 -1.90 -13.40
N GLU A 478 52.90 -0.60 -13.07
CA GLU A 478 51.89 -0.05 -12.16
C GLU A 478 50.50 0.14 -12.81
N ARG A 479 50.43 0.27 -14.14
CA ARG A 479 49.17 0.35 -14.90
C ARG A 479 49.03 -0.87 -15.81
N SER A 480 48.94 -2.05 -15.17
CA SER A 480 48.94 -3.37 -15.81
C SER A 480 47.84 -3.59 -16.87
N GLY A 481 46.87 -2.68 -17.02
CA GLY A 481 45.77 -2.77 -17.99
C GLY A 481 45.99 -2.07 -19.33
N TRP A 482 47.09 -1.35 -19.53
CA TRP A 482 47.35 -0.59 -20.77
C TRP A 482 48.24 -1.40 -21.71
N THR A 483 47.87 -1.50 -22.99
CA THR A 483 48.72 -2.20 -23.98
C THR A 483 49.92 -1.33 -24.35
N PRO A 484 51.16 -1.80 -24.14
CA PRO A 484 52.34 -1.03 -24.47
C PRO A 484 52.52 -0.92 -25.99
N GLY A 485 52.97 0.25 -26.45
CA GLY A 485 53.16 0.55 -27.86
C GLY A 485 52.54 1.86 -28.30
N MET A 486 52.57 2.12 -29.61
CA MET A 486 51.88 3.28 -30.20
C MET A 486 50.39 2.97 -30.32
N VAL A 487 49.56 3.77 -29.69
CA VAL A 487 48.10 3.64 -29.72
C VAL A 487 47.49 4.88 -30.33
N GLU A 488 46.51 4.67 -31.21
CA GLU A 488 45.68 5.74 -31.76
C GLU A 488 44.57 6.08 -30.77
N THR A 489 44.59 7.30 -30.23
CA THR A 489 43.63 7.72 -29.22
C THR A 489 43.43 9.24 -29.25
N THR A 490 42.66 9.78 -28.31
CA THR A 490 42.47 11.23 -28.14
C THR A 490 42.92 11.66 -26.76
N VAL A 491 43.24 12.94 -26.58
CA VAL A 491 43.60 13.50 -25.27
C VAL A 491 42.44 13.32 -24.28
N GLY A 492 41.20 13.47 -24.73
CA GLY A 492 40.03 13.26 -23.89
C GLY A 492 39.91 11.83 -23.36
N ARG A 493 40.23 10.81 -24.18
CA ARG A 493 40.28 9.42 -23.72
C ARG A 493 41.43 9.20 -22.72
N ILE A 494 42.58 9.81 -22.92
CA ILE A 494 43.71 9.74 -21.96
C ILE A 494 43.28 10.35 -20.62
N LEU A 495 42.63 11.52 -20.63
CA LEU A 495 42.13 12.19 -19.43
C LEU A 495 41.07 11.36 -18.69
N PHE A 496 40.15 10.73 -19.43
CA PHE A 496 39.15 9.84 -18.85
C PHE A 496 39.81 8.65 -18.14
N ASN A 497 40.75 7.98 -18.80
CA ASN A 497 41.43 6.81 -18.26
C ASN A 497 42.34 7.13 -17.06
N ARG A 498 42.81 8.38 -16.91
CA ARG A 498 43.53 8.80 -15.69
C ARG A 498 42.65 8.86 -14.44
N ALA A 499 41.34 9.04 -14.60
CA ALA A 499 40.41 8.97 -13.47
C ALA A 499 40.02 7.54 -13.10
N LEU A 500 40.32 6.56 -13.97
CA LEU A 500 40.08 5.15 -13.68
C LEU A 500 41.19 4.59 -12.77
N PRO A 501 40.88 3.67 -11.85
CA PRO A 501 41.89 2.89 -11.13
C PRO A 501 42.85 2.19 -12.08
N GLY A 502 44.16 2.22 -11.78
CA GLY A 502 45.23 1.87 -12.73
C GLY A 502 45.23 0.44 -13.29
N ALA A 503 44.51 -0.49 -12.68
CA ALA A 503 44.39 -1.88 -13.16
C ALA A 503 43.16 -2.14 -14.05
N LEU A 504 42.32 -1.13 -14.32
CA LEU A 504 41.28 -1.26 -15.35
C LEU A 504 41.89 -1.16 -16.77
N PRO A 505 41.37 -1.93 -17.75
CA PRO A 505 41.79 -1.82 -19.14
C PRO A 505 41.57 -0.42 -19.72
N TYR A 506 42.46 0.01 -20.61
CA TYR A 506 42.32 1.29 -21.28
C TYR A 506 41.06 1.35 -22.16
N VAL A 507 40.15 2.28 -21.85
CA VAL A 507 38.92 2.49 -22.60
C VAL A 507 39.19 3.40 -23.80
N ASN A 508 39.37 2.80 -24.98
CA ASN A 508 39.60 3.53 -26.25
C ASN A 508 38.34 3.63 -27.14
N ALA A 509 37.18 3.84 -26.53
CA ALA A 509 35.91 3.99 -27.24
C ALA A 509 35.16 5.25 -26.81
N LYS A 510 34.09 5.61 -27.53
CA LYS A 510 33.14 6.62 -27.06
C LYS A 510 32.42 6.10 -25.83
N VAL A 511 32.42 6.90 -24.75
CA VAL A 511 31.86 6.50 -23.46
C VAL A 511 30.41 6.96 -23.38
N THR A 512 29.47 6.01 -23.49
CA THR A 512 28.03 6.27 -23.29
C THR A 512 27.62 5.95 -21.86
N SER A 513 26.38 6.28 -21.49
CA SER A 513 25.82 5.92 -20.18
C SER A 513 25.90 4.41 -19.90
N THR A 514 25.67 3.57 -20.92
CA THR A 514 25.83 2.11 -20.80
C THR A 514 27.27 1.70 -20.50
N THR A 515 28.25 2.27 -21.22
CA THR A 515 29.67 2.02 -20.95
C THR A 515 30.06 2.43 -19.53
N LEU A 516 29.50 3.52 -19.00
CA LEU A 516 29.74 3.95 -17.61
C LEU A 516 29.18 2.95 -16.60
N VAL A 517 28.01 2.36 -16.87
CA VAL A 517 27.47 1.27 -16.02
C VAL A 517 28.44 0.09 -15.99
N ASP A 518 28.96 -0.32 -17.15
CA ASP A 518 29.89 -1.44 -17.26
C ASP A 518 31.21 -1.16 -16.54
N ILE A 519 31.77 0.05 -16.68
CA ILE A 519 32.98 0.47 -15.96
C ILE A 519 32.78 0.43 -14.45
N VAL A 520 31.66 0.96 -13.95
CA VAL A 520 31.35 0.94 -12.51
C VAL A 520 31.18 -0.50 -12.03
N LYS A 521 30.53 -1.36 -12.83
CA LYS A 521 30.37 -2.79 -12.51
C LYS A 521 31.72 -3.51 -12.43
N SER A 522 32.58 -3.35 -13.43
CA SER A 522 33.93 -3.94 -13.43
C SER A 522 34.79 -3.45 -12.27
N CYS A 523 34.68 -2.16 -11.92
CA CYS A 523 35.38 -1.61 -10.76
C CYS A 523 34.90 -2.23 -9.44
N LEU A 524 33.59 -2.42 -9.28
CA LEU A 524 33.01 -3.06 -8.10
C LEU A 524 33.44 -4.51 -7.95
N GLU A 525 33.53 -5.25 -9.04
CA GLU A 525 33.94 -6.66 -9.04
C GLU A 525 35.44 -6.83 -8.73
N GLN A 526 36.30 -5.93 -9.20
CA GLN A 526 37.76 -6.06 -9.06
C GLN A 526 38.33 -5.34 -7.83
N PHE A 527 37.84 -4.15 -7.50
CA PHE A 527 38.42 -3.28 -6.46
C PHE A 527 37.49 -3.02 -5.27
N GLY A 528 36.26 -3.51 -5.33
CA GLY A 528 35.29 -3.35 -4.25
C GLY A 528 34.68 -1.95 -4.15
N ARG A 529 34.04 -1.67 -3.01
CA ARG A 529 33.13 -0.51 -2.85
C ARG A 529 33.86 0.82 -2.66
N ASP A 530 34.93 0.82 -1.87
CA ASP A 530 35.63 2.07 -1.51
C ASP A 530 36.34 2.68 -2.72
N ALA A 531 37.05 1.86 -3.51
CA ALA A 531 37.65 2.29 -4.77
C ALA A 531 36.60 2.77 -5.79
N THR A 532 35.45 2.09 -5.86
CA THR A 532 34.34 2.51 -6.73
C THR A 532 33.78 3.87 -6.33
N ALA A 533 33.64 4.16 -5.04
CA ALA A 533 33.15 5.46 -4.58
C ALA A 533 34.06 6.60 -5.06
N VAL A 534 35.38 6.42 -4.96
CA VAL A 534 36.38 7.39 -5.46
C VAL A 534 36.32 7.52 -6.98
N LEU A 535 36.24 6.40 -7.70
CA LEU A 535 36.11 6.39 -9.16
C LEU A 535 34.91 7.21 -9.63
N VAL A 536 33.76 6.96 -9.01
CA VAL A 536 32.49 7.56 -9.38
C VAL A 536 32.48 9.06 -9.08
N ASP A 537 33.13 9.49 -7.99
CA ASP A 537 33.36 10.91 -7.70
C ASP A 537 34.29 11.59 -8.72
N GLY A 538 35.36 10.89 -9.16
CA GLY A 538 36.25 11.36 -10.22
C GLY A 538 35.55 11.53 -11.57
N ILE A 539 34.74 10.54 -11.96
CA ILE A 539 33.92 10.60 -13.19
C ILE A 539 32.92 11.76 -13.12
N LYS A 540 32.26 11.97 -11.97
CA LYS A 540 31.36 13.10 -11.75
C LYS A 540 32.06 14.44 -12.00
N GLN A 541 33.22 14.66 -11.38
CA GLN A 541 33.98 15.91 -11.53
C GLN A 541 34.41 16.15 -12.97
N LEU A 542 34.92 15.11 -13.65
CA LEU A 542 35.29 15.20 -15.06
C LEU A 542 34.08 15.49 -15.95
N GLY A 543 32.99 14.75 -15.78
CA GLY A 543 31.77 14.90 -16.58
C GLY A 543 31.22 16.31 -16.48
N PHE A 544 31.06 16.86 -15.28
CA PHE A 544 30.60 18.26 -15.13
C PHE A 544 31.57 19.27 -15.75
N ARG A 545 32.88 19.10 -15.53
CA ARG A 545 33.90 20.00 -16.09
C ARG A 545 33.85 20.05 -17.62
N PHE A 546 33.74 18.90 -18.27
CA PHE A 546 33.71 18.82 -19.74
C PHE A 546 32.35 19.22 -20.30
N ALA A 547 31.25 18.90 -19.64
CA ALA A 547 29.91 19.36 -20.04
C ALA A 547 29.83 20.90 -20.07
N THR A 548 30.40 21.59 -19.07
CA THR A 548 30.44 23.06 -19.06
C THR A 548 31.36 23.61 -20.16
N ARG A 549 32.51 22.98 -20.40
CA ARG A 549 33.48 23.47 -21.40
C ARG A 549 33.00 23.34 -22.84
N THR A 550 32.19 22.33 -23.14
CA THR A 550 31.66 22.15 -24.49
C THR A 550 30.63 23.19 -24.91
N ALA A 551 30.04 23.91 -23.94
CA ALA A 551 29.11 25.02 -24.18
C ALA A 551 27.96 24.70 -25.16
N TYR A 552 27.59 23.43 -25.29
CA TYR A 552 26.44 23.04 -26.11
C TYR A 552 25.17 23.64 -25.52
N SER A 553 24.42 24.31 -26.38
CA SER A 553 23.10 24.83 -26.09
C SER A 553 22.07 24.10 -26.94
N TRP A 554 20.79 24.36 -26.67
CA TRP A 554 19.70 23.89 -27.49
C TRP A 554 18.85 25.07 -27.95
N SER A 555 18.73 25.20 -29.26
CA SER A 555 17.92 26.20 -29.97
C SER A 555 16.92 25.53 -30.91
N MET A 556 15.90 26.29 -31.32
CA MET A 556 14.94 25.81 -32.34
C MET A 556 15.63 25.52 -33.69
N ALA A 557 16.75 26.19 -33.99
CA ALA A 557 17.52 25.99 -35.22
C ALA A 557 18.31 24.67 -35.23
N ASP A 558 18.57 24.07 -34.05
CA ASP A 558 19.25 22.77 -33.96
C ASP A 558 18.34 21.60 -34.36
N LEU A 559 17.02 21.85 -34.45
CA LEU A 559 16.06 20.86 -34.92
C LEU A 559 16.04 20.87 -36.46
N PRO A 560 16.34 19.73 -37.11
CA PRO A 560 16.37 19.67 -38.57
C PRO A 560 14.98 19.98 -39.14
N ASP A 561 14.93 20.50 -40.37
CA ASP A 561 13.70 20.52 -41.15
C ASP A 561 13.58 19.20 -41.91
N LEU A 562 12.36 18.65 -41.98
CA LEU A 562 12.08 17.38 -42.65
C LEU A 562 11.34 17.65 -43.97
N PRO A 563 12.05 17.89 -45.10
CA PRO A 563 11.40 18.26 -46.36
C PRO A 563 10.49 17.14 -46.90
N ASN A 564 10.83 15.87 -46.63
CA ASN A 564 10.05 14.73 -47.09
C ASN A 564 8.84 14.40 -46.21
N LYS A 565 8.63 15.13 -45.11
CA LYS A 565 7.55 14.84 -44.16
C LYS A 565 6.17 14.93 -44.82
N THR A 566 5.90 16.01 -45.55
CA THR A 566 4.61 16.25 -46.22
C THR A 566 4.30 15.13 -47.20
N ALA A 567 5.27 14.77 -48.05
CA ALA A 567 5.13 13.67 -49.01
C ALA A 567 4.82 12.32 -48.33
N ILE A 568 5.40 12.03 -47.16
CA ILE A 568 5.10 10.81 -46.41
C ILE A 568 3.67 10.85 -45.85
N LEU A 569 3.25 11.99 -45.29
CA LEU A 569 1.89 12.14 -44.75
C LEU A 569 0.82 12.05 -45.84
N ASP A 570 1.05 12.66 -47.01
CA ASP A 570 0.13 12.63 -48.14
C ASP A 570 0.01 11.21 -48.72
N ALA A 571 1.13 10.50 -48.86
CA ALA A 571 1.14 9.10 -49.30
C ALA A 571 0.41 8.18 -48.31
N SER A 572 0.58 8.40 -47.00
CA SER A 572 -0.14 7.66 -45.97
C SER A 572 -1.62 8.01 -45.92
N GLN A 573 -2.00 9.26 -46.12
CA GLN A 573 -3.41 9.65 -46.22
C GLN A 573 -4.08 8.97 -47.41
N ALA A 574 -3.45 8.94 -48.59
CA ALA A 574 -3.99 8.25 -49.76
C ALA A 574 -4.20 6.74 -49.52
N GLN A 575 -3.37 6.10 -48.69
CA GLN A 575 -3.56 4.71 -48.29
C GLN A 575 -4.76 4.54 -47.35
N VAL A 576 -4.94 5.47 -46.40
CA VAL A 576 -6.11 5.48 -45.50
C VAL A 576 -7.39 5.69 -46.30
N ASP A 577 -7.42 6.64 -47.22
CA ASP A 577 -8.58 6.93 -48.07
C ASP A 577 -8.97 5.69 -48.92
N ALA A 578 -7.97 4.92 -49.39
CA ALA A 578 -8.21 3.67 -50.11
C ALA A 578 -8.79 2.56 -49.21
N ILE A 579 -8.36 2.49 -47.94
CA ILE A 579 -8.90 1.55 -46.94
C ILE A 579 -10.34 1.94 -46.57
N GLU A 580 -10.62 3.24 -46.41
CA GLU A 580 -11.97 3.74 -46.19
C GLU A 580 -12.90 3.42 -47.37
N GLY A 581 -12.43 3.61 -48.61
CA GLY A 581 -13.20 3.20 -49.80
C GLY A 581 -13.50 1.70 -49.85
N GLN A 582 -12.54 0.84 -49.48
CA GLN A 582 -12.77 -0.61 -49.39
C GLN A 582 -13.80 -0.98 -48.31
N TYR A 583 -13.84 -0.23 -47.21
CA TYR A 583 -14.86 -0.39 -46.17
C TYR A 583 -16.25 0.06 -46.66
N GLU A 584 -16.34 1.19 -47.38
CA GLU A 584 -17.59 1.66 -48.00
C GLU A 584 -18.13 0.68 -49.04
N ASP A 585 -17.24 0.00 -49.79
CA ASP A 585 -17.58 -1.08 -50.73
C ASP A 585 -17.96 -2.40 -50.03
N GLY A 586 -17.86 -2.48 -48.70
CA GLY A 586 -18.21 -3.65 -47.90
C GLY A 586 -17.19 -4.79 -47.94
N LEU A 587 -15.95 -4.52 -48.37
CA LEU A 587 -14.86 -5.50 -48.47
C LEU A 587 -14.13 -5.74 -47.14
N LEU A 588 -14.25 -4.81 -46.18
CA LEU A 588 -13.60 -4.86 -44.88
C LEU A 588 -14.64 -4.74 -43.75
N THR A 589 -14.37 -5.38 -42.62
CA THR A 589 -15.09 -5.09 -41.37
C THR A 589 -14.53 -3.83 -40.69
N ASP A 590 -15.29 -3.20 -39.78
CA ASP A 590 -14.83 -1.98 -39.09
C ASP A 590 -13.59 -2.24 -38.21
N ASP A 591 -13.52 -3.41 -37.57
CA ASP A 591 -12.34 -3.83 -36.79
C ASP A 591 -11.10 -3.99 -37.68
N GLU A 592 -11.26 -4.57 -38.88
CA GLU A 592 -10.17 -4.73 -39.85
C GLU A 592 -9.74 -3.40 -40.46
N ARG A 593 -10.70 -2.50 -40.77
CA ARG A 593 -10.45 -1.13 -41.21
C ARG A 593 -9.64 -0.38 -40.17
N HIS A 594 -10.10 -0.36 -38.91
CA HIS A 594 -9.44 0.32 -37.80
C HIS A 594 -8.01 -0.20 -37.61
N ALA A 595 -7.80 -1.52 -37.58
CA ALA A 595 -6.47 -2.11 -37.46
C ALA A 595 -5.53 -1.73 -38.63
N GLN A 596 -6.03 -1.70 -39.87
CA GLN A 596 -5.23 -1.31 -41.03
C GLN A 596 -4.88 0.18 -41.02
N VAL A 597 -5.82 1.06 -40.67
CA VAL A 597 -5.56 2.50 -40.53
C VAL A 597 -4.49 2.77 -39.47
N LEU A 598 -4.55 2.08 -38.33
CA LEU A 598 -3.52 2.16 -37.28
C LEU A 598 -2.14 1.72 -37.79
N GLN A 599 -2.09 0.64 -38.59
CA GLN A 599 -0.83 0.15 -39.16
C GLN A 599 -0.21 1.16 -40.12
N VAL A 600 -1.01 1.76 -41.01
CA VAL A 600 -0.54 2.78 -41.97
C VAL A 600 0.08 3.98 -41.24
N TRP A 601 -0.57 4.48 -40.18
CA TRP A 601 -0.03 5.60 -39.41
C TRP A 601 1.20 5.23 -38.57
N THR A 602 1.28 3.99 -38.10
CA THR A 602 2.47 3.47 -37.41
C THR A 602 3.67 3.41 -38.36
N ASP A 603 3.46 2.90 -39.58
CA ASP A 603 4.50 2.84 -40.62
C ASP A 603 4.94 4.24 -41.08
N ALA A 604 3.99 5.18 -41.18
CA ALA A 604 4.27 6.59 -41.49
C ALA A 604 5.20 7.21 -40.43
N LYS A 605 4.86 7.01 -39.15
CA LYS A 605 5.68 7.46 -38.02
C LYS A 605 7.08 6.86 -38.09
N ASP A 606 7.21 5.56 -38.34
CA ASP A 606 8.52 4.90 -38.41
C ASP A 606 9.39 5.39 -39.59
N LYS A 607 8.78 5.71 -40.74
CA LYS A 607 9.49 6.35 -41.86
C LYS A 607 10.01 7.73 -41.47
N ILE A 608 9.19 8.53 -40.78
CA ILE A 608 9.59 9.85 -40.27
C ILE A 608 10.70 9.73 -39.22
N VAL A 609 10.64 8.73 -38.33
CA VAL A 609 11.71 8.44 -37.36
C VAL A 609 13.03 8.18 -38.08
N LYS A 610 13.05 7.30 -39.08
CA LYS A 610 14.27 6.97 -39.84
C LYS A 610 14.85 8.19 -40.53
N HIS A 611 14.01 8.96 -41.23
CA HIS A 611 14.46 10.17 -41.92
C HIS A 611 15.01 11.22 -40.95
N SER A 612 14.36 11.40 -39.78
CA SER A 612 14.85 12.32 -38.75
C SER A 612 16.23 11.99 -38.20
N LYS A 613 16.62 10.70 -38.19
CA LYS A 613 17.96 10.26 -37.78
C LYS A 613 19.03 10.53 -38.82
N GLU A 614 18.68 10.48 -40.09
CA GLU A 614 19.61 10.68 -41.20
C GLU A 614 19.95 12.16 -41.41
N VAL A 615 18.94 13.03 -41.25
CA VAL A 615 19.07 14.48 -41.46
C VAL A 615 19.72 15.19 -40.26
N LEU A 616 19.63 14.61 -39.05
CA LEU A 616 20.18 15.25 -37.85
C LEU A 616 21.71 15.33 -37.90
N ASP A 617 22.25 16.52 -37.61
CA ASP A 617 23.69 16.74 -37.50
C ASP A 617 24.28 15.86 -36.38
N ARG A 618 25.20 14.97 -36.78
CA ARG A 618 25.90 14.04 -35.88
C ARG A 618 26.82 14.75 -34.88
N THR A 619 27.19 15.99 -35.15
CA THR A 619 28.02 16.82 -34.26
C THR A 619 27.21 17.79 -33.40
N GLY A 620 25.90 17.84 -33.61
CA GLY A 620 24.96 18.71 -32.92
C GLY A 620 24.67 18.28 -31.47
N SER A 621 24.18 19.23 -30.67
CA SER A 621 23.84 19.03 -29.27
C SER A 621 22.79 17.93 -29.09
N ILE A 622 21.71 17.97 -29.88
CA ILE A 622 20.59 17.03 -29.80
C ILE A 622 21.04 15.58 -30.08
N PHE A 623 21.83 15.37 -31.14
CA PHE A 623 22.33 14.05 -31.49
C PHE A 623 23.21 13.50 -30.36
N SER A 624 24.13 14.33 -29.84
CA SER A 624 25.02 13.93 -28.76
C SER A 624 24.27 13.61 -27.46
N MET A 625 23.17 14.30 -27.14
CA MET A 625 22.35 14.02 -25.94
C MET A 625 21.64 12.66 -26.02
N ILE A 626 21.11 12.31 -27.19
CA ILE A 626 20.40 11.04 -27.41
C ILE A 626 21.39 9.88 -27.53
N GLU A 627 22.46 10.04 -28.33
CA GLU A 627 23.44 8.97 -28.55
C GLU A 627 24.27 8.66 -27.29
N SER A 628 24.62 9.67 -26.49
CA SER A 628 25.29 9.46 -25.20
C SER A 628 24.42 8.73 -24.18
N GLY A 629 23.11 8.66 -24.41
CA GLY A 629 22.15 8.15 -23.44
C GLY A 629 22.01 9.03 -22.19
N ALA A 630 22.38 10.31 -22.29
CA ALA A 630 22.28 11.27 -21.19
C ALA A 630 20.84 11.71 -20.96
N ARG A 631 20.16 12.17 -22.02
CA ARG A 631 18.77 12.62 -21.95
C ARG A 631 18.13 12.58 -23.33
N GLY A 632 16.88 12.14 -23.39
CA GLY A 632 16.12 12.09 -24.62
C GLY A 632 16.09 10.70 -25.25
N SER A 633 15.02 10.40 -25.98
CA SER A 633 14.93 9.24 -26.87
C SER A 633 14.69 9.69 -28.30
N TRP A 634 14.99 8.82 -29.26
CA TRP A 634 14.67 9.06 -30.67
C TRP A 634 13.18 9.32 -30.89
N THR A 635 12.30 8.65 -30.14
CA THR A 635 10.85 8.88 -30.19
C THR A 635 10.48 10.30 -29.76
N GLN A 636 11.11 10.84 -28.71
CA GLN A 636 10.86 12.21 -28.26
C GLN A 636 11.31 13.23 -29.30
N LEU A 637 12.46 13.00 -29.94
CA LEU A 637 12.91 13.84 -31.07
C LEU A 637 11.90 13.82 -32.22
N THR A 638 11.38 12.64 -32.57
CA THR A 638 10.36 12.50 -33.61
C THR A 638 9.08 13.25 -33.25
N GLN A 639 8.66 13.28 -31.99
CA GLN A 639 7.51 14.10 -31.58
C GLN A 639 7.77 15.60 -31.70
N MET A 640 9.02 16.04 -31.54
CA MET A 640 9.39 17.45 -31.66
C MET A 640 9.42 17.93 -33.12
N VAL A 641 9.96 17.13 -34.04
CA VAL A 641 10.23 17.56 -35.43
C VAL A 641 9.36 16.84 -36.46
N GLY A 642 9.02 15.59 -36.19
CA GLY A 642 8.29 14.71 -37.09
C GLY A 642 6.79 14.84 -36.91
N MET A 643 6.19 13.97 -36.10
CA MET A 643 4.76 13.99 -35.77
C MET A 643 4.56 13.36 -34.39
N LYS A 644 3.51 13.76 -33.66
CA LYS A 644 3.17 13.07 -32.39
C LYS A 644 2.66 11.64 -32.65
N GLY A 645 1.84 11.47 -33.70
CA GLY A 645 1.27 10.19 -34.11
C GLY A 645 -0.04 9.87 -33.40
N LEU A 646 -0.35 8.58 -33.31
CA LEU A 646 -1.57 8.06 -32.70
C LEU A 646 -1.60 8.31 -31.17
N VAL A 647 -2.79 8.62 -30.64
CA VAL A 647 -3.02 8.90 -29.21
C VAL A 647 -4.09 7.97 -28.65
N THR A 648 -3.98 7.62 -27.38
CA THR A 648 -4.93 6.76 -26.67
C THR A 648 -5.99 7.57 -25.95
N ASN A 649 -7.26 7.18 -26.09
CA ASN A 649 -8.36 7.76 -25.33
C ASN A 649 -8.30 7.31 -23.84
N PRO A 650 -9.09 7.91 -22.92
CA PRO A 650 -9.15 7.49 -21.52
C PRO A 650 -9.68 6.06 -21.29
N ALA A 651 -10.34 5.45 -22.27
CA ALA A 651 -10.80 4.05 -22.23
C ALA A 651 -9.69 3.05 -22.59
N GLY A 652 -8.59 3.52 -23.19
CA GLY A 652 -7.45 2.71 -23.63
C GLY A 652 -7.43 2.40 -25.13
N ASP A 653 -8.44 2.82 -25.89
CA ASP A 653 -8.50 2.61 -27.34
C ASP A 653 -7.68 3.67 -28.08
N ILE A 654 -7.04 3.26 -29.17
CA ILE A 654 -6.24 4.16 -30.00
C ILE A 654 -7.18 4.93 -30.94
N ILE A 655 -7.07 6.25 -30.91
CA ILE A 655 -7.81 7.15 -31.80
C ILE A 655 -7.25 7.00 -33.21
N GLU A 656 -8.11 6.73 -34.18
CA GLU A 656 -7.75 6.52 -35.59
C GLU A 656 -7.18 7.79 -36.26
N LEU A 657 -7.60 8.98 -35.80
CA LEU A 657 -7.08 10.27 -36.23
C LEU A 657 -5.72 10.55 -35.57
N PRO A 658 -4.60 10.50 -36.32
CA PRO A 658 -3.29 10.81 -35.75
C PRO A 658 -3.12 12.32 -35.57
N VAL A 659 -2.25 12.70 -34.64
CA VAL A 659 -1.71 14.06 -34.57
C VAL A 659 -0.56 14.17 -35.57
N LYS A 660 -0.81 14.87 -36.68
CA LYS A 660 0.14 15.08 -37.80
C LYS A 660 1.14 16.19 -37.47
N GLY A 661 0.72 17.19 -36.68
CA GLY A 661 1.57 18.25 -36.17
C GLY A 661 2.72 17.75 -35.29
N SER A 662 3.77 18.57 -35.20
CA SER A 662 4.91 18.40 -34.31
C SER A 662 4.99 19.54 -33.30
N PHE A 663 5.71 19.36 -32.19
CA PHE A 663 5.85 20.46 -31.22
C PHE A 663 6.63 21.67 -31.76
N LYS A 664 7.46 21.49 -32.80
CA LYS A 664 8.16 22.58 -33.50
C LYS A 664 7.22 23.42 -34.36
N GLU A 665 6.28 22.78 -35.05
CA GLU A 665 5.31 23.45 -35.93
C GLU A 665 4.11 24.02 -35.15
N GLY A 666 3.80 23.43 -34.00
CA GLY A 666 2.57 23.67 -33.27
C GLY A 666 1.50 22.62 -33.59
N LEU A 667 0.52 22.50 -32.71
CA LEU A 667 -0.62 21.60 -32.86
C LEU A 667 -1.88 22.42 -33.10
N ASP A 668 -2.73 21.95 -34.01
CA ASP A 668 -4.07 22.53 -34.18
C ASP A 668 -4.95 22.27 -32.94
N VAL A 669 -6.02 23.06 -32.78
CA VAL A 669 -6.90 22.98 -31.59
C VAL A 669 -7.45 21.58 -31.35
N ILE A 670 -7.85 20.89 -32.43
CA ILE A 670 -8.38 19.52 -32.36
C ILE A 670 -7.25 18.54 -32.01
N GLU A 671 -6.10 18.66 -32.67
CA GLU A 671 -4.91 17.83 -32.41
C GLU A 671 -4.41 17.98 -30.96
N TYR A 672 -4.48 19.19 -30.40
CA TYR A 672 -4.13 19.45 -29.01
C TYR A 672 -5.18 18.89 -28.04
N PHE A 673 -6.47 18.93 -28.40
CA PHE A 673 -7.53 18.38 -27.57
C PHE A 673 -7.50 16.85 -27.46
N ILE A 674 -7.18 16.16 -28.55
CA ILE A 674 -7.04 14.69 -28.57
C ILE A 674 -5.73 14.20 -27.96
N SER A 675 -4.76 15.10 -27.77
CA SER A 675 -3.37 14.85 -27.37
C SER A 675 -3.21 14.72 -25.87
#